data_AF-A0AAN6UUX4-F1
#
_entry.id   AF-A0AAN6UUX4-F1
#
_cell.length_a   1.000
_cell.length_b   1.000
_cell.length_c   1.000
_cell.angle_alpha   90.00
_cell.angle_beta   90.00
_cell.angle_gamma   90.00
#
_symmetry.space_group_name_H-M   'P 1'
#
loop_
_entity.id
_entity.type
_entity.pdbx_description
1 polymer ?
#
loop_
_entity_poly.entity_id
_entity_poly.type
_entity_poly.pdbx_seq_one_letter_code
_entity_poly.pdbx_strand_id
1 'polypeptide(L)'
;MAANVLSLPATVLSALTKLALCPLVSGPLLLSTTYFPSAVRKAVDALARAIPSPAIAAWLTSFPLNSPTLLTTLRVLLGLGIARTLNRVLSTAAANNWRLGVAPGWDDWKQEIAVVTGGSSGIGKATVDRLLALGVRVAILDVQEPPKELVAAHPAGVLFFVHCDVTSSESVAAAAAAVRAHFGGQHPSILINNAGVAKPMPILQTQEPFLRRILGVNLMSMWFTTQQFLPAMVAANKGHVITIASVASFIGLATAADYSATKAGALAFHESLTVELKHHYHAPRVLTTVVHPNFVQTPLVNSFAERLRENRVKMLTPERIAEEVVGRIESRRGGQLVIPGTSTFLTGIRGWPTWAQELARDVAGRGSVGRMHPPTTTEMAKIYIWMILKGPFALAHYIFDVLLGIVPGMRPNPEWTFNQALRVRVVRLALPYISRLRLGHKTPLKPSWGRERKRWEVMQPAPAAAFDRPPFTDERERAKEANNNNTKNGPALFGPEPVGATWTPSLPPPAGEVKPTQTVALHFHGGAFVINTGRDKDSKFLGKTLHKHLGCAFVCLPQYRLCTTEPSRFPVPLYDAVTAYHWLIHTKKIPASQIILSGDSAGATLAFALARYLARYGAGLGLPFPAAMAVWSPWIDVSAGLYHDMQLTPQYKTDYLNRDFARWGADAVSGYGTIDPKGEWLSIIRHPFSPPGWETEAETETTGEKVTESGSTRPAKVPIFVQGSNGETLWEGIEATAERLKTEVPGWEVTLEASPGPHDIILMGDIIAFEDEVRETAWRAREFFLAHSKLTLQGGPKKGAAV
;
A
#
# COMPACT_ATOMS: atom_id res chain seq x y z
N MET A 1 -15.70 -13.67 17.65
CA MET A 1 -15.09 -14.94 17.20
C MET A 1 -14.36 -14.86 15.86
N ALA A 2 -14.81 -14.10 14.85
CA ALA A 2 -14.03 -13.89 13.61
C ALA A 2 -12.60 -13.36 13.86
N ALA A 3 -12.42 -12.57 14.94
CA ALA A 3 -11.13 -12.08 15.42
C ALA A 3 -10.17 -13.19 15.93
N ASN A 4 -10.67 -14.34 16.42
CA ASN A 4 -9.85 -15.42 16.97
C ASN A 4 -9.46 -16.51 15.94
N VAL A 5 -10.14 -16.56 14.79
CA VAL A 5 -9.73 -17.44 13.67
C VAL A 5 -8.52 -16.85 12.94
N LEU A 6 -8.39 -15.53 12.95
CA LEU A 6 -7.25 -14.78 12.38
C LEU A 6 -5.98 -14.82 13.24
N SER A 7 -6.05 -15.30 14.49
CA SER A 7 -4.90 -15.46 15.39
C SER A 7 -4.31 -16.88 15.38
N LEU A 8 -4.84 -17.80 14.55
CA LEU A 8 -4.28 -19.14 14.43
C LEU A 8 -2.94 -19.12 13.67
N PRO A 9 -1.96 -19.96 14.06
CA PRO A 9 -0.72 -20.10 13.30
C PRO A 9 -1.02 -20.42 11.83
N ALA A 10 -0.28 -19.80 10.90
CA ALA A 10 -0.49 -19.97 9.45
C ALA A 10 -0.47 -21.45 9.01
N THR A 11 0.24 -22.31 9.74
CA THR A 11 0.27 -23.77 9.55
C THR A 11 -1.09 -24.41 9.82
N VAL A 12 -1.78 -24.01 10.89
CA VAL A 12 -3.12 -24.48 11.25
C VAL A 12 -4.14 -23.98 10.23
N LEU A 13 -4.07 -22.72 9.83
CA LEU A 13 -4.96 -22.16 8.81
C LEU A 13 -4.78 -22.86 7.45
N SER A 14 -3.53 -23.16 7.06
CA SER A 14 -3.21 -23.94 5.85
C SER A 14 -3.75 -25.36 5.93
N ALA A 15 -3.62 -26.03 7.08
CA ALA A 15 -4.17 -27.36 7.30
C ALA A 15 -5.70 -27.37 7.21
N LEU A 16 -6.38 -26.41 7.86
CA LEU A 16 -7.84 -26.26 7.78
C LEU A 16 -8.31 -25.98 6.35
N THR A 17 -7.59 -25.13 5.62
CA THR A 17 -7.93 -24.83 4.21
C THR A 17 -7.77 -26.07 3.33
N LYS A 18 -6.70 -26.85 3.52
CA LYS A 18 -6.50 -28.13 2.81
C LYS A 18 -7.60 -29.14 3.13
N LEU A 19 -8.00 -29.22 4.39
CA LEU A 19 -9.06 -30.12 4.84
C LEU A 19 -10.41 -29.72 4.24
N ALA A 20 -10.76 -28.42 4.28
CA ALA A 20 -12.00 -27.89 3.73
C ALA A 20 -12.10 -28.10 2.20
N LEU A 21 -10.99 -27.96 1.48
CA LEU A 21 -10.91 -28.19 0.04
C LEU A 21 -10.67 -29.67 -0.33
N CYS A 22 -10.69 -30.60 0.63
CA CYS A 22 -10.58 -32.03 0.33
C CYS A 22 -11.96 -32.58 -0.06
N PRO A 23 -12.17 -33.11 -1.28
CA PRO A 23 -13.47 -33.67 -1.69
C PRO A 23 -13.94 -34.82 -0.80
N LEU A 24 -13.00 -35.57 -0.20
CA LEU A 24 -13.29 -36.66 0.74
C LEU A 24 -13.77 -36.16 2.11
N VAL A 25 -13.70 -34.86 2.37
CA VAL A 25 -14.22 -34.23 3.58
C VAL A 25 -15.46 -33.41 3.25
N SER A 26 -15.36 -32.49 2.30
CA SER A 26 -16.48 -31.61 1.91
C SER A 26 -17.64 -32.37 1.28
N GLY A 27 -17.38 -33.46 0.54
CA GLY A 27 -18.41 -34.30 -0.07
C GLY A 27 -19.26 -35.04 0.95
N PRO A 28 -18.67 -35.88 1.83
CA PRO A 28 -19.42 -36.56 2.89
C PRO A 28 -20.10 -35.59 3.86
N LEU A 29 -19.49 -34.45 4.19
CA LEU A 29 -20.13 -33.42 5.00
C LEU A 29 -21.35 -32.82 4.30
N LEU A 30 -21.25 -32.51 3.00
CA LEU A 30 -22.39 -32.03 2.21
C LEU A 30 -23.52 -33.07 2.15
N LEU A 31 -23.20 -34.33 1.90
CA LEU A 31 -24.19 -35.42 1.85
C LEU A 31 -24.87 -35.64 3.21
N SER A 32 -24.08 -35.73 4.28
CA SER A 32 -24.61 -35.97 5.63
C SER A 32 -25.45 -34.81 6.16
N THR A 33 -25.04 -33.55 5.91
CA THR A 33 -25.85 -32.38 6.28
C THR A 33 -27.13 -32.26 5.44
N THR A 34 -27.08 -32.65 4.17
CA THR A 34 -28.26 -32.57 3.29
C THR A 34 -29.30 -33.66 3.60
N TYR A 35 -28.85 -34.91 3.78
CA TYR A 35 -29.76 -36.07 3.87
C TYR A 35 -29.97 -36.59 5.30
N PHE A 36 -29.03 -36.35 6.22
CA PHE A 36 -29.06 -36.87 7.60
C PHE A 36 -28.82 -35.80 8.67
N PRO A 37 -29.54 -34.66 8.63
CA PRO A 37 -29.24 -33.52 9.50
C PRO A 37 -29.38 -33.83 10.99
N SER A 38 -30.31 -34.71 11.37
CA SER A 38 -30.52 -35.14 12.76
C SER A 38 -29.34 -35.96 13.30
N ALA A 39 -28.72 -36.80 12.47
CA ALA A 39 -27.54 -37.58 12.84
C ALA A 39 -26.31 -36.67 12.99
N VAL A 40 -26.12 -35.73 12.07
CA VAL A 40 -25.05 -34.72 12.17
C VAL A 40 -25.22 -33.87 13.42
N ARG A 41 -26.46 -33.44 13.73
CA ARG A 41 -26.78 -32.69 14.95
C ARG A 41 -26.36 -33.45 16.22
N LYS A 42 -26.73 -34.73 16.33
CA LYS A 42 -26.33 -35.57 17.47
C LYS A 42 -24.80 -35.67 17.62
N ALA A 43 -24.07 -35.79 16.52
CA ALA A 43 -22.62 -35.86 16.53
C ALA A 43 -21.99 -34.51 16.95
N VAL A 44 -22.51 -33.39 16.44
CA VAL A 44 -22.07 -32.05 16.83
C VAL A 44 -22.36 -31.78 18.31
N ASP A 45 -23.52 -32.18 18.81
CA ASP A 45 -23.89 -32.02 20.23
C ASP A 45 -23.00 -32.90 21.14
N ALA A 46 -22.63 -34.10 20.69
CA ALA A 46 -21.68 -34.95 21.41
C ALA A 46 -20.27 -34.35 21.44
N LEU A 47 -19.83 -33.77 20.32
CA LEU A 47 -18.55 -33.06 20.24
C LEU A 47 -18.54 -31.82 21.13
N ALA A 48 -19.63 -31.05 21.14
CA ALA A 48 -19.77 -29.86 21.98
C ALA A 48 -19.65 -30.20 23.48
N ARG A 49 -20.17 -31.36 23.92
CA ARG A 49 -20.00 -31.85 25.30
C ARG A 49 -18.56 -32.24 25.66
N ALA A 50 -17.76 -32.62 24.67
CA ALA A 50 -16.37 -33.03 24.87
C ALA A 50 -15.37 -31.85 24.84
N ILE A 51 -15.80 -30.65 24.42
CA ILE A 51 -14.93 -29.48 24.29
C ILE A 51 -14.89 -28.69 25.61
N PRO A 52 -13.70 -28.43 26.19
CA PRO A 52 -13.57 -27.73 27.47
C PRO A 52 -14.05 -26.26 27.47
N SER A 53 -14.21 -25.65 26.28
CA SER A 53 -14.57 -24.24 26.14
C SER A 53 -16.09 -24.05 26.01
N PRO A 54 -16.77 -23.41 26.98
CA PRO A 54 -18.21 -23.18 26.93
C PRO A 54 -18.65 -22.34 25.73
N ALA A 55 -17.82 -21.38 25.33
CA ALA A 55 -18.08 -20.52 24.17
C ALA A 55 -18.09 -21.31 22.84
N ILE A 56 -17.17 -22.25 22.68
CA ILE A 56 -17.10 -23.10 21.47
C ILE A 56 -18.24 -24.12 21.47
N ALA A 57 -18.54 -24.73 22.62
CA ALA A 57 -19.66 -25.65 22.76
C ALA A 57 -21.02 -24.97 22.45
N ALA A 58 -21.24 -23.75 22.95
CA ALA A 58 -22.43 -22.95 22.65
C ALA A 58 -22.53 -22.56 21.17
N TRP A 59 -21.40 -22.22 20.54
CA TRP A 59 -21.36 -21.91 19.11
C TRP A 59 -21.68 -23.15 18.24
N LEU A 60 -21.10 -24.32 18.56
CA LEU A 60 -21.34 -25.56 17.81
C LEU A 60 -22.82 -25.99 17.89
N THR A 61 -23.43 -25.91 19.07
CA THR A 61 -24.84 -26.27 19.29
C THR A 61 -25.80 -25.24 18.69
N SER A 62 -25.42 -23.97 18.56
CA SER A 62 -26.23 -22.95 17.87
C SER A 62 -26.01 -22.90 16.35
N PHE A 63 -25.03 -23.64 15.82
CA PHE A 63 -24.68 -23.57 14.39
C PHE A 63 -25.80 -24.15 13.50
N PRO A 64 -26.28 -23.42 12.47
CA PRO A 64 -27.39 -23.86 11.64
C PRO A 64 -26.93 -24.83 10.55
N LEU A 65 -26.95 -26.13 10.87
CA LEU A 65 -26.50 -27.23 10.00
C LEU A 65 -27.29 -27.39 8.69
N ASN A 66 -28.49 -26.82 8.60
CA ASN A 66 -29.34 -26.83 7.41
C ASN A 66 -29.50 -25.45 6.75
N SER A 67 -28.63 -24.48 7.07
CA SER A 67 -28.73 -23.17 6.42
C SER A 67 -28.40 -23.25 4.92
N PRO A 68 -29.14 -22.53 4.05
CA PRO A 68 -28.80 -22.41 2.63
C PRO A 68 -27.37 -21.94 2.40
N THR A 69 -26.87 -21.07 3.28
CA THR A 69 -25.51 -20.56 3.28
C THR A 69 -24.49 -21.68 3.47
N LEU A 70 -24.64 -22.53 4.48
CA LEU A 70 -23.71 -23.64 4.74
C LEU A 70 -23.67 -24.62 3.58
N LEU A 71 -24.83 -25.04 3.07
CA LEU A 71 -24.90 -25.98 1.94
C LEU A 71 -24.25 -25.37 0.69
N THR A 72 -24.47 -24.08 0.42
CA THR A 72 -23.81 -23.38 -0.68
C THR A 72 -22.30 -23.32 -0.47
N THR A 73 -21.83 -23.00 0.73
CA THR A 73 -20.40 -23.01 1.06
C THR A 73 -19.78 -24.39 0.85
N LEU A 74 -20.41 -25.47 1.33
CA LEU A 74 -19.93 -26.84 1.15
C LEU A 74 -19.90 -27.26 -0.32
N ARG A 75 -20.91 -26.88 -1.13
CA ARG A 75 -20.90 -27.10 -2.60
C ARG A 75 -19.74 -26.38 -3.28
N VAL A 76 -19.50 -25.11 -2.92
CA VAL A 76 -18.38 -24.33 -3.47
C VAL A 76 -17.04 -24.97 -3.07
N LEU A 77 -16.88 -25.35 -1.79
CA LEU A 77 -15.66 -26.01 -1.30
C LEU A 77 -15.42 -27.37 -1.98
N LEU A 78 -16.48 -28.16 -2.17
CA LEU A 78 -16.42 -29.41 -2.91
C LEU A 78 -16.04 -29.18 -4.38
N GLY A 79 -16.70 -28.24 -5.06
CA GLY A 79 -16.41 -27.89 -6.45
C GLY A 79 -14.96 -27.43 -6.64
N LEU A 80 -14.48 -26.52 -5.79
CA LEU A 80 -13.08 -26.08 -5.76
C LEU A 80 -12.12 -27.24 -5.45
N GLY A 81 -12.48 -28.10 -4.51
CA GLY A 81 -11.70 -29.28 -4.15
C GLY A 81 -11.57 -30.30 -5.28
N ILE A 82 -12.66 -30.58 -5.98
CA ILE A 82 -12.70 -31.46 -7.15
C ILE A 82 -11.86 -30.85 -8.26
N ALA A 83 -12.08 -29.57 -8.61
CA ALA A 83 -11.33 -28.88 -9.64
C ALA A 83 -9.82 -28.91 -9.35
N ARG A 84 -9.42 -28.63 -8.10
CA ARG A 84 -8.02 -28.71 -7.65
C ARG A 84 -7.45 -30.12 -7.76
N THR A 85 -8.21 -31.13 -7.34
CA THR A 85 -7.77 -32.54 -7.36
C THR A 85 -7.61 -33.03 -8.79
N LEU A 86 -8.60 -32.75 -9.64
CA LEU A 86 -8.60 -33.07 -11.06
C LEU A 86 -7.43 -32.39 -11.76
N ASN A 87 -7.24 -31.08 -11.56
CA ASN A 87 -6.11 -30.37 -12.13
C ASN A 87 -4.77 -30.99 -11.70
N ARG A 88 -4.59 -31.34 -10.42
CA ARG A 88 -3.36 -32.01 -9.95
C ARG A 88 -3.14 -33.36 -10.64
N VAL A 89 -4.18 -34.17 -10.78
CA VAL A 89 -4.10 -35.48 -11.45
C VAL A 89 -3.74 -35.29 -12.92
N LEU A 90 -4.43 -34.39 -13.63
CA LEU A 90 -4.18 -34.08 -15.04
C LEU A 90 -2.79 -33.50 -15.25
N SER A 91 -2.34 -32.55 -14.43
CA SER A 91 -0.98 -32.00 -14.51
C SER A 91 0.09 -33.07 -14.28
N THR A 92 -0.13 -33.97 -13.31
CA THR A 92 0.81 -35.06 -13.04
C THR A 92 0.85 -36.05 -14.20
N ALA A 93 -0.31 -36.43 -14.74
CA ALA A 93 -0.40 -37.31 -15.90
C ALA A 93 0.29 -36.67 -17.11
N ALA A 94 -0.01 -35.41 -17.42
CA ALA A 94 0.59 -34.67 -18.53
C ALA A 94 2.12 -34.62 -18.43
N ALA A 95 2.66 -34.30 -17.25
CA ALA A 95 4.11 -34.29 -16.99
C ALA A 95 4.77 -35.69 -17.06
N ASN A 96 3.97 -36.76 -17.11
CA ASN A 96 4.43 -38.15 -17.14
C ASN A 96 3.92 -38.89 -18.38
N ASN A 97 3.76 -38.19 -19.50
CA ASN A 97 3.32 -38.77 -20.79
C ASN A 97 1.94 -39.45 -20.70
N TRP A 98 1.01 -38.83 -19.98
CA TRP A 98 -0.34 -39.30 -19.67
C TRP A 98 -0.40 -40.65 -18.93
N ARG A 99 0.72 -41.09 -18.36
CA ARG A 99 0.78 -42.27 -17.50
C ARG A 99 0.17 -41.94 -16.13
N LEU A 100 -0.83 -42.71 -15.72
CA LEU A 100 -1.47 -42.59 -14.40
C LEU A 100 -0.65 -43.28 -13.29
N GLY A 101 0.04 -44.37 -13.63
CA GLY A 101 0.92 -45.12 -12.72
C GLY A 101 2.30 -44.49 -12.50
N VAL A 102 3.09 -45.10 -11.62
CA VAL A 102 4.51 -44.78 -11.43
C VAL A 102 5.35 -45.27 -12.62
N ALA A 103 6.55 -44.71 -12.82
CA ALA A 103 7.49 -45.27 -13.80
C ALA A 103 7.97 -46.67 -13.35
N PRO A 104 7.99 -47.68 -14.25
CA PRO A 104 8.47 -49.02 -13.93
C PRO A 104 10.01 -49.07 -13.90
N GLY A 105 10.57 -50.13 -13.30
CA GLY A 105 12.01 -50.41 -13.32
C GLY A 105 12.83 -49.69 -12.24
N TRP A 106 12.17 -49.24 -11.17
CA TRP A 106 12.75 -48.54 -10.00
C TRP A 106 12.45 -49.35 -8.73
N ASP A 107 12.72 -50.65 -8.76
CA ASP A 107 12.27 -51.60 -7.73
C ASP A 107 13.26 -51.74 -6.57
N ASP A 108 14.55 -51.45 -6.82
CA ASP A 108 15.62 -51.44 -5.80
C ASP A 108 16.54 -50.23 -5.98
N TRP A 109 16.46 -49.27 -5.04
CA TRP A 109 17.28 -48.06 -5.05
C TRP A 109 18.78 -48.33 -4.98
N LYS A 110 19.21 -49.48 -4.44
CA LYS A 110 20.63 -49.86 -4.35
C LYS A 110 21.26 -50.12 -5.72
N GLN A 111 20.43 -50.47 -6.71
CA GLN A 111 20.87 -50.65 -8.09
C GLN A 111 20.98 -49.32 -8.84
N GLU A 112 20.43 -48.23 -8.31
CA GLU A 112 20.46 -46.93 -8.97
C GLU A 112 21.77 -46.20 -8.68
N ILE A 113 22.23 -45.45 -9.68
CA ILE A 113 23.39 -44.56 -9.57
C ILE A 113 22.94 -43.14 -9.91
N ALA A 114 23.22 -42.21 -9.01
CA ALA A 114 22.94 -40.79 -9.18
C ALA A 114 24.23 -39.99 -9.38
N VAL A 115 24.24 -39.13 -10.39
CA VAL A 115 25.28 -38.11 -10.59
C VAL A 115 24.74 -36.77 -10.11
N VAL A 116 25.45 -36.11 -9.18
CA VAL A 116 25.08 -34.80 -8.66
C VAL A 116 26.20 -33.80 -8.94
N THR A 117 25.93 -32.81 -9.78
CA THR A 117 26.88 -31.71 -10.00
C THR A 117 26.78 -30.68 -8.87
N GLY A 118 27.90 -30.11 -8.41
CA GLY A 118 27.89 -29.19 -7.27
C GLY A 118 27.49 -29.89 -5.95
N GLY A 119 27.79 -31.18 -5.82
CA GLY A 119 27.34 -32.03 -4.72
C GLY A 119 28.10 -31.85 -3.40
N SER A 120 29.13 -31.01 -3.36
CA SER A 120 29.97 -30.82 -2.16
C SER A 120 29.42 -29.79 -1.18
N SER A 121 28.42 -28.98 -1.56
CA SER A 121 27.83 -27.97 -0.67
C SER A 121 26.35 -27.67 -0.94
N GLY A 122 25.71 -26.93 -0.02
CA GLY A 122 24.36 -26.39 -0.20
C GLY A 122 23.31 -27.43 -0.57
N ILE A 123 22.48 -27.13 -1.58
CA ILE A 123 21.40 -28.01 -2.06
C ILE A 123 21.97 -29.34 -2.57
N GLY A 124 23.11 -29.31 -3.26
CA GLY A 124 23.75 -30.50 -3.80
C GLY A 124 24.11 -31.50 -2.71
N LYS A 125 24.85 -31.05 -1.68
CA LYS A 125 25.24 -31.90 -0.54
C LYS A 125 24.04 -32.45 0.22
N ALA A 126 23.04 -31.61 0.50
CA ALA A 126 21.81 -32.06 1.15
C ALA A 126 21.06 -33.11 0.31
N THR A 127 21.12 -32.99 -1.02
CA THR A 127 20.53 -33.98 -1.95
C THR A 127 21.33 -35.28 -1.96
N VAL A 128 22.67 -35.20 -1.93
CA VAL A 128 23.55 -36.37 -1.80
C VAL A 128 23.25 -37.14 -0.51
N ASP A 129 23.19 -36.46 0.64
CA ASP A 129 22.89 -37.09 1.94
C ASP A 129 21.60 -37.91 1.88
N ARG A 130 20.57 -37.34 1.24
CA ARG A 130 19.25 -37.95 1.20
C ARG A 130 19.12 -39.06 0.16
N LEU A 131 19.86 -38.99 -0.95
CA LEU A 131 19.98 -40.09 -1.89
C LEU A 131 20.72 -41.29 -1.26
N LEU A 132 21.78 -41.03 -0.51
CA LEU A 132 22.51 -42.06 0.24
C LEU A 132 21.60 -42.71 1.29
N ALA A 133 20.79 -41.92 2.00
CA ALA A 133 19.79 -42.43 2.94
C ALA A 133 18.70 -43.30 2.27
N LEU A 134 18.39 -43.04 1.00
CA LEU A 134 17.48 -43.87 0.19
C LEU A 134 18.15 -45.17 -0.30
N GLY A 135 19.47 -45.30 -0.15
CA GLY A 135 20.26 -46.44 -0.60
C GLY A 135 20.83 -46.30 -2.02
N VAL A 136 20.69 -45.13 -2.65
CA VAL A 136 21.22 -44.85 -3.99
C VAL A 136 22.74 -44.67 -3.92
N ARG A 137 23.47 -45.20 -4.91
CA ARG A 137 24.91 -44.95 -5.07
C ARG A 137 25.12 -43.60 -5.73
N VAL A 138 26.02 -42.78 -5.22
CA VAL A 138 26.14 -41.38 -5.63
C VAL A 138 27.55 -41.05 -6.13
N ALA A 139 27.61 -40.39 -7.29
CA ALA A 139 28.79 -39.71 -7.81
C ALA A 139 28.64 -38.20 -7.62
N ILE A 140 29.56 -37.58 -6.90
CA ILE A 140 29.68 -36.12 -6.77
C ILE A 140 30.65 -35.63 -7.84
N LEU A 141 30.19 -34.72 -8.70
CA LEU A 141 31.01 -33.94 -9.61
C LEU A 141 31.08 -32.50 -9.10
N ASP A 142 32.24 -32.09 -8.59
CA ASP A 142 32.43 -30.75 -8.04
C ASP A 142 33.89 -30.32 -8.19
N VAL A 143 34.14 -29.01 -8.20
CA VAL A 143 35.50 -28.44 -8.14
C VAL A 143 36.01 -28.36 -6.70
N GLN A 144 35.10 -28.47 -5.72
CA GLN A 144 35.41 -28.53 -4.29
C GLN A 144 35.29 -29.96 -3.78
N GLU A 145 36.23 -30.36 -2.92
CA GLU A 145 36.09 -31.64 -2.21
C GLU A 145 34.84 -31.63 -1.31
N PRO A 146 34.10 -32.74 -1.23
CA PRO A 146 33.00 -32.88 -0.28
C PRO A 146 33.51 -32.89 1.17
N PRO A 147 32.65 -32.59 2.17
CA PRO A 147 33.02 -32.67 3.58
C PRO A 147 33.62 -34.04 3.94
N LYS A 148 34.71 -34.05 4.70
CA LYS A 148 35.43 -35.29 5.05
C LYS A 148 34.56 -36.28 5.79
N GLU A 149 33.63 -35.77 6.60
CA GLU A 149 32.67 -36.56 7.37
C GLU A 149 31.70 -37.30 6.45
N LEU A 150 31.29 -36.68 5.33
CA LEU A 150 30.41 -37.31 4.34
C LEU A 150 31.14 -38.46 3.63
N VAL A 151 32.41 -38.26 3.25
CA VAL A 151 33.22 -39.30 2.60
C VAL A 151 33.53 -40.45 3.56
N ALA A 152 33.86 -40.15 4.81
CA ALA A 152 34.19 -41.17 5.81
C ALA A 152 32.96 -42.02 6.23
N ALA A 153 31.75 -41.46 6.16
CA ALA A 153 30.52 -42.16 6.54
C ALA A 153 30.07 -43.23 5.53
N HIS A 154 30.60 -43.23 4.30
CA HIS A 154 30.14 -44.12 3.24
C HIS A 154 31.30 -44.84 2.55
N PRO A 155 31.17 -46.15 2.25
CA PRO A 155 32.20 -46.87 1.52
C PRO A 155 32.33 -46.33 0.09
N ALA A 156 33.54 -46.44 -0.48
CA ALA A 156 33.84 -45.97 -1.83
C ALA A 156 32.90 -46.55 -2.90
N GLY A 157 32.43 -47.80 -2.75
CA GLY A 157 31.46 -48.41 -3.66
C GLY A 157 30.05 -47.81 -3.63
N VAL A 158 29.77 -46.92 -2.67
CA VAL A 158 28.48 -46.23 -2.50
C VAL A 158 28.59 -44.75 -2.80
N LEU A 159 29.65 -44.08 -2.34
CA LEU A 159 29.90 -42.67 -2.61
C LEU A 159 31.23 -42.50 -3.35
N PHE A 160 31.18 -41.84 -4.50
CA PHE A 160 32.35 -41.53 -5.32
C PHE A 160 32.45 -40.02 -5.57
N PHE A 161 33.61 -39.44 -5.32
CA PHE A 161 33.89 -38.04 -5.66
C PHE A 161 34.83 -37.97 -6.85
N VAL A 162 34.51 -37.11 -7.82
CA VAL A 162 35.37 -36.78 -8.95
C VAL A 162 35.50 -35.27 -9.03
N HIS A 163 36.74 -34.78 -8.98
CA HIS A 163 37.00 -33.38 -9.27
C HIS A 163 36.63 -33.08 -10.73
N CYS A 164 35.68 -32.18 -10.95
CA CYS A 164 35.15 -31.88 -12.28
C CYS A 164 34.82 -30.40 -12.41
N ASP A 165 35.46 -29.73 -13.38
CA ASP A 165 35.03 -28.41 -13.82
C ASP A 165 33.94 -28.58 -14.88
N VAL A 166 32.70 -28.38 -14.47
CA VAL A 166 31.52 -28.56 -15.32
C VAL A 166 31.42 -27.55 -16.48
N THR A 167 32.31 -26.55 -16.53
CA THR A 167 32.41 -25.62 -17.67
C THR A 167 33.23 -26.16 -18.83
N SER A 168 34.01 -27.23 -18.63
CA SER A 168 34.78 -27.93 -19.68
C SER A 168 34.09 -29.22 -20.10
N SER A 169 33.81 -29.36 -21.39
CA SER A 169 33.21 -30.59 -21.94
C SER A 169 34.13 -31.80 -21.80
N GLU A 170 35.44 -31.59 -21.87
CA GLU A 170 36.50 -32.59 -21.71
C GLU A 170 36.57 -33.06 -20.25
N SER A 171 36.52 -32.13 -19.29
CA SER A 171 36.48 -32.46 -17.85
C SER A 171 35.23 -33.27 -17.51
N VAL A 172 34.07 -32.90 -18.06
CA VAL A 172 32.81 -33.65 -17.87
C VAL A 172 32.88 -35.04 -18.51
N ALA A 173 33.45 -35.17 -19.71
CA ALA A 173 33.62 -36.46 -20.37
C ALA A 173 34.56 -37.39 -19.60
N ALA A 174 35.70 -36.88 -19.10
CA ALA A 174 36.63 -37.62 -18.25
C ALA A 174 35.97 -38.05 -16.94
N ALA A 175 35.22 -37.15 -16.29
CA ALA A 175 34.48 -37.48 -15.07
C ALA A 175 33.41 -38.55 -15.31
N ALA A 176 32.67 -38.46 -16.42
CA ALA A 176 31.68 -39.47 -16.79
C ALA A 176 32.31 -40.85 -17.04
N ALA A 177 33.49 -40.89 -17.67
CA ALA A 177 34.25 -42.13 -17.85
C ALA A 177 34.70 -42.71 -16.50
N ALA A 178 35.22 -41.88 -15.60
CA ALA A 178 35.62 -42.29 -14.25
C ALA A 178 34.44 -42.84 -13.44
N VAL A 179 33.27 -42.19 -13.49
CA VAL A 179 32.05 -42.65 -12.82
C VAL A 179 31.64 -44.04 -13.33
N ARG A 180 31.62 -44.24 -14.65
CA ARG A 180 31.29 -45.55 -15.24
C ARG A 180 32.29 -46.63 -14.83
N ALA A 181 33.59 -46.32 -14.87
CA ALA A 181 34.63 -47.26 -14.46
C ALA A 181 34.51 -47.65 -12.98
N HIS A 182 34.28 -46.66 -12.11
CA HIS A 182 34.14 -46.86 -10.67
C HIS A 182 32.97 -47.77 -10.29
N PHE A 183 31.83 -47.63 -10.97
CA PHE A 183 30.64 -48.46 -10.74
C PHE A 183 30.57 -49.70 -11.66
N GLY A 184 31.72 -50.22 -12.10
CA GLY A 184 31.80 -51.51 -12.81
C GLY A 184 31.12 -51.51 -14.18
N GLY A 185 31.17 -50.39 -14.90
CA GLY A 185 30.55 -50.21 -16.22
C GLY A 185 29.05 -49.89 -16.16
N GLN A 186 28.45 -49.82 -14.97
CA GLN A 186 27.04 -49.47 -14.83
C GLN A 186 26.81 -47.99 -15.15
N HIS A 187 25.69 -47.71 -15.82
CA HIS A 187 25.34 -46.36 -16.22
C HIS A 187 24.46 -45.66 -15.16
N PRO A 188 24.71 -44.37 -14.87
CA PRO A 188 23.81 -43.58 -14.04
C PRO A 188 22.38 -43.53 -14.57
N SER A 189 21.41 -43.73 -13.68
CA SER A 189 19.98 -43.63 -13.95
C SER A 189 19.38 -42.31 -13.46
N ILE A 190 20.09 -41.56 -12.62
CA ILE A 190 19.69 -40.25 -12.10
C ILE A 190 20.79 -39.24 -12.43
N LEU A 191 20.43 -38.12 -13.07
CA LEU A 191 21.32 -36.98 -13.29
C LEU A 191 20.71 -35.74 -12.63
N ILE A 192 21.43 -35.13 -11.70
CA ILE A 192 21.01 -33.89 -11.03
C ILE A 192 21.97 -32.76 -11.43
N ASN A 193 21.48 -31.92 -12.34
CA ASN A 193 22.11 -30.67 -12.75
C ASN A 193 21.86 -29.60 -11.69
N ASN A 194 22.78 -29.49 -10.73
CA ASN A 194 22.67 -28.61 -9.56
C ASN A 194 23.77 -27.54 -9.48
N ALA A 195 24.96 -27.77 -10.05
CA ALA A 195 26.06 -26.81 -9.99
C ALA A 195 25.62 -25.39 -10.41
N GLY A 196 26.03 -24.39 -9.63
CA GLY A 196 25.58 -23.03 -9.85
C GLY A 196 26.45 -21.99 -9.15
N VAL A 197 26.57 -20.82 -9.78
CA VAL A 197 27.17 -19.61 -9.21
C VAL A 197 26.23 -18.43 -9.37
N ALA A 198 26.31 -17.47 -8.45
CA ALA A 198 25.59 -16.21 -8.52
C ALA A 198 26.35 -15.11 -7.78
N LYS A 199 26.22 -13.88 -8.26
CA LYS A 199 26.73 -12.68 -7.57
C LYS A 199 25.83 -11.50 -7.92
N PRO A 200 25.18 -10.83 -6.95
CA PRO A 200 24.36 -9.67 -7.24
C PRO A 200 25.23 -8.53 -7.79
N MET A 201 25.00 -8.16 -9.04
CA MET A 201 25.75 -7.14 -9.76
C MET A 201 24.88 -6.46 -10.84
N PRO A 202 24.82 -5.12 -10.91
CA PRO A 202 24.23 -4.43 -12.05
C PRO A 202 24.92 -4.80 -13.37
N ILE A 203 24.17 -4.76 -14.48
CA ILE A 203 24.69 -5.14 -15.79
C ILE A 203 25.94 -4.33 -16.18
N LEU A 204 25.97 -3.02 -15.85
CA LEU A 204 27.09 -2.12 -16.15
C LEU A 204 28.36 -2.40 -15.32
N GLN A 205 28.26 -3.21 -14.26
CA GLN A 205 29.39 -3.60 -13.41
C GLN A 205 29.83 -5.05 -13.66
N THR A 206 29.07 -5.81 -14.46
CA THR A 206 29.32 -7.22 -14.70
C THR A 206 30.53 -7.39 -15.60
N GLN A 207 31.61 -7.98 -15.07
CA GLN A 207 32.83 -8.24 -15.81
C GLN A 207 32.65 -9.46 -16.74
N GLU A 208 33.19 -9.39 -17.96
CA GLU A 208 33.10 -10.47 -18.96
C GLU A 208 33.57 -11.84 -18.42
N PRO A 209 34.69 -11.97 -17.68
CA PRO A 209 35.10 -13.27 -17.15
C PRO A 209 34.06 -13.92 -16.23
N PHE A 210 33.40 -13.12 -15.39
CA PHE A 210 32.31 -13.61 -14.54
C PHE A 210 31.08 -13.99 -15.37
N LEU A 211 30.74 -13.19 -16.37
CA LEU A 211 29.63 -13.47 -17.29
C LEU A 211 29.83 -14.81 -18.03
N ARG A 212 31.04 -15.07 -18.55
CA ARG A 212 31.38 -16.36 -19.18
C ARG A 212 31.28 -17.50 -18.18
N ARG A 213 31.78 -17.32 -16.96
CA ARG A 213 31.71 -18.33 -15.90
C ARG A 213 30.28 -18.67 -15.51
N ILE A 214 29.41 -17.68 -15.28
CA ILE A 214 28.02 -17.94 -14.87
C ILE A 214 27.21 -18.61 -15.98
N LEU A 215 27.42 -18.23 -17.25
CA LEU A 215 26.83 -18.92 -18.40
C LEU A 215 27.34 -20.36 -18.52
N GLY A 216 28.66 -20.56 -18.37
CA GLY A 216 29.29 -21.87 -18.40
C GLY A 216 28.73 -22.81 -17.33
N VAL A 217 28.72 -22.36 -16.07
CA VAL A 217 28.30 -23.19 -14.93
C VAL A 217 26.79 -23.37 -14.90
N ASN A 218 25.99 -22.31 -15.03
CA ASN A 218 24.54 -22.41 -14.79
C ASN A 218 23.74 -22.88 -16.00
N LEU A 219 24.30 -22.80 -17.21
CA LEU A 219 23.59 -23.08 -18.45
C LEU A 219 24.29 -24.15 -19.31
N MET A 220 25.53 -23.92 -19.72
CA MET A 220 26.23 -24.82 -20.66
C MET A 220 26.55 -26.18 -20.04
N SER A 221 26.90 -26.23 -18.75
CA SER A 221 27.22 -27.47 -18.03
C SER A 221 26.13 -28.54 -18.15
N MET A 222 24.86 -28.13 -18.23
CA MET A 222 23.72 -29.04 -18.33
C MET A 222 23.68 -29.74 -19.68
N TRP A 223 24.17 -29.10 -20.75
CA TRP A 223 24.35 -29.76 -22.04
C TRP A 223 25.42 -30.84 -21.95
N PHE A 224 26.60 -30.51 -21.44
CA PHE A 224 27.73 -31.43 -21.39
C PHE A 224 27.42 -32.67 -20.56
N THR A 225 26.86 -32.48 -19.37
CA THR A 225 26.47 -33.58 -18.48
C THR A 225 25.36 -34.42 -19.08
N THR A 226 24.33 -33.81 -19.66
CA THR A 226 23.23 -34.53 -20.31
C THR A 226 23.74 -35.35 -21.49
N GLN A 227 24.61 -34.79 -22.34
CA GLN A 227 25.23 -35.52 -23.46
C GLN A 227 26.03 -36.75 -23.00
N GLN A 228 26.66 -36.71 -21.82
CA GLN A 228 27.44 -37.83 -21.29
C GLN A 228 26.60 -38.93 -20.61
N PHE A 229 25.49 -38.59 -19.97
CA PHE A 229 24.72 -39.54 -19.15
C PHE A 229 23.37 -39.94 -19.75
N LEU A 230 22.76 -39.10 -20.59
CA LEU A 230 21.46 -39.37 -21.20
C LEU A 230 21.42 -40.56 -22.17
N PRO A 231 22.46 -40.83 -23.02
CA PRO A 231 22.36 -41.89 -24.02
C PRO A 231 21.99 -43.26 -23.46
N ALA A 232 22.54 -43.64 -22.30
CA ALA A 232 22.21 -44.89 -21.63
C ALA A 232 20.79 -44.90 -21.06
N MET A 233 20.32 -43.76 -20.54
CA MET A 233 18.93 -43.63 -20.06
C MET A 233 17.93 -43.78 -21.19
N VAL A 234 18.23 -43.21 -22.37
CA VAL A 234 17.44 -43.34 -23.60
C VAL A 234 17.43 -44.78 -24.08
N ALA A 235 18.60 -45.42 -24.19
CA ALA A 235 18.71 -46.82 -24.62
C ALA A 235 17.94 -47.77 -23.70
N ALA A 236 17.99 -47.56 -22.38
CA ALA A 236 17.20 -48.33 -21.41
C ALA A 236 15.72 -47.92 -21.36
N ASN A 237 15.37 -46.77 -21.96
CA ASN A 237 14.12 -46.06 -21.74
C ASN A 237 13.76 -46.06 -20.25
N LYS A 238 14.72 -45.62 -19.42
CA LYS A 238 14.67 -45.52 -17.96
C LYS A 238 15.71 -44.50 -17.51
N GLY A 239 15.28 -43.50 -16.77
CA GLY A 239 16.18 -42.57 -16.10
C GLY A 239 15.43 -41.38 -15.54
N HIS A 240 16.12 -40.47 -14.87
CA HIS A 240 15.57 -39.23 -14.35
C HIS A 240 16.59 -38.11 -14.47
N VAL A 241 16.28 -37.08 -15.27
CA VAL A 241 17.07 -35.86 -15.36
C VAL A 241 16.42 -34.75 -14.55
N ILE A 242 17.14 -34.22 -13.56
CA ILE A 242 16.69 -33.16 -12.66
C ILE A 242 17.50 -31.90 -12.94
N THR A 243 16.81 -30.77 -13.13
CA THR A 243 17.41 -29.45 -13.35
C THR A 243 17.07 -28.51 -12.19
N ILE A 244 18.09 -28.03 -11.45
CA ILE A 244 17.91 -27.03 -10.39
C ILE A 244 17.96 -25.62 -10.99
N ALA A 245 16.78 -25.09 -11.30
CA ALA A 245 16.57 -23.74 -11.80
C ALA A 245 16.39 -22.73 -10.64
N SER A 246 15.42 -21.81 -10.75
CA SER A 246 15.08 -20.83 -9.72
C SER A 246 13.70 -20.24 -10.01
N VAL A 247 13.06 -19.60 -9.01
CA VAL A 247 11.94 -18.67 -9.29
C VAL A 247 12.35 -17.52 -10.22
N ALA A 248 13.65 -17.20 -10.31
CA ALA A 248 14.21 -16.25 -11.27
C ALA A 248 14.07 -16.69 -12.74
N SER A 249 13.63 -17.93 -13.02
CA SER A 249 13.24 -18.37 -14.37
C SER A 249 12.02 -17.62 -14.91
N PHE A 250 11.15 -17.13 -14.03
CA PHE A 250 9.86 -16.50 -14.41
C PHE A 250 9.89 -14.98 -14.31
N ILE A 251 10.69 -14.43 -13.40
CA ILE A 251 10.75 -13.00 -13.11
C ILE A 251 12.21 -12.53 -13.02
N GLY A 252 12.52 -11.43 -13.70
CA GLY A 252 13.85 -10.82 -13.65
C GLY A 252 14.06 -10.06 -12.36
N LEU A 253 15.27 -10.18 -11.80
CA LEU A 253 15.68 -9.47 -10.59
C LEU A 253 16.66 -8.36 -10.95
N ALA A 254 16.49 -7.18 -10.34
CA ALA A 254 17.48 -6.11 -10.48
C ALA A 254 18.81 -6.59 -9.88
N THR A 255 19.93 -6.26 -10.52
CA THR A 255 21.28 -6.75 -10.15
C THR A 255 21.52 -8.25 -10.34
N ALA A 256 20.71 -8.95 -11.14
CA ALA A 256 20.90 -10.38 -11.42
C ALA A 256 20.41 -10.74 -12.82
N ALA A 257 20.69 -9.89 -13.82
CA ALA A 257 20.26 -10.09 -15.20
C ALA A 257 20.88 -11.36 -15.81
N ASP A 258 22.18 -11.58 -15.57
CA ASP A 258 22.93 -12.77 -15.92
C ASP A 258 22.36 -14.04 -15.27
N TYR A 259 22.14 -14.02 -13.96
CA TYR A 259 21.56 -15.15 -13.23
C TYR A 259 20.13 -15.45 -13.71
N SER A 260 19.28 -14.43 -13.85
CA SER A 260 17.90 -14.58 -14.35
C SER A 260 17.90 -15.16 -15.76
N ALA A 261 18.80 -14.70 -16.64
CA ALA A 261 18.96 -15.24 -17.99
C ALA A 261 19.37 -16.72 -17.96
N THR A 262 20.37 -17.10 -17.14
CA THR A 262 20.78 -18.51 -17.04
C THR A 262 19.68 -19.41 -16.49
N LYS A 263 18.90 -18.96 -15.51
CA LYS A 263 17.80 -19.76 -14.93
C LYS A 263 16.56 -19.82 -15.83
N ALA A 264 16.29 -18.79 -16.63
CA ALA A 264 15.30 -18.87 -17.69
C ALA A 264 15.76 -19.84 -18.80
N GLY A 265 17.03 -19.77 -19.20
CA GLY A 265 17.63 -20.71 -20.16
C GLY A 265 17.62 -22.15 -19.66
N ALA A 266 17.86 -22.38 -18.37
CA ALA A 266 17.78 -23.71 -17.75
C ALA A 266 16.37 -24.32 -17.84
N LEU A 267 15.33 -23.50 -17.64
CA LEU A 267 13.94 -23.93 -17.82
C LEU A 267 13.66 -24.29 -19.28
N ALA A 268 14.06 -23.42 -20.23
CA ALA A 268 13.86 -23.68 -21.65
C ALA A 268 14.61 -24.95 -22.13
N PHE A 269 15.85 -25.15 -21.68
CA PHE A 269 16.61 -26.39 -21.92
C PHE A 269 15.84 -27.62 -21.43
N HIS A 270 15.32 -27.56 -20.21
CA HIS A 270 14.60 -28.67 -19.60
C HIS A 270 13.30 -29.01 -20.36
N GLU A 271 12.56 -27.99 -20.78
CA GLU A 271 11.34 -28.15 -21.57
C GLU A 271 11.66 -28.81 -22.93
N SER A 272 12.67 -28.32 -23.64
CA SER A 272 13.13 -28.91 -24.91
C SER A 272 13.56 -30.37 -24.76
N LEU A 273 14.40 -30.68 -23.75
CA LEU A 273 14.85 -32.04 -23.48
C LEU A 273 13.66 -32.99 -23.21
N THR A 274 12.66 -32.52 -22.46
CA THR A 274 11.46 -33.32 -22.16
C THR A 274 10.69 -33.68 -23.44
N VAL A 275 10.58 -32.72 -24.37
CA VAL A 275 9.91 -32.94 -25.66
C VAL A 275 10.73 -33.89 -26.54
N GLU A 276 12.06 -33.70 -26.62
CA GLU A 276 12.95 -34.57 -27.39
C GLU A 276 12.91 -36.02 -26.90
N LEU A 277 12.91 -36.25 -25.58
CA LEU A 277 12.82 -37.61 -25.03
C LEU A 277 11.57 -38.35 -25.50
N LYS A 278 10.45 -37.64 -25.60
CA LYS A 278 9.18 -38.22 -26.04
C LYS A 278 9.12 -38.41 -27.57
N HIS A 279 9.52 -37.40 -28.32
CA HIS A 279 9.21 -37.30 -29.75
C HIS A 279 10.37 -37.63 -30.68
N HIS A 280 11.61 -37.45 -30.23
CA HIS A 280 12.80 -37.73 -31.02
C HIS A 280 13.45 -39.05 -30.59
N TYR A 281 13.68 -39.24 -29.29
CA TYR A 281 14.36 -40.42 -28.76
C TYR A 281 13.42 -41.59 -28.43
N HIS A 282 12.10 -41.39 -28.52
CA HIS A 282 11.08 -42.40 -28.20
C HIS A 282 11.27 -43.08 -26.83
N ALA A 283 11.75 -42.32 -25.83
CA ALA A 283 12.06 -42.76 -24.48
C ALA A 283 11.13 -42.12 -23.43
N PRO A 284 9.79 -42.33 -23.49
CA PRO A 284 8.81 -41.65 -22.63
C PRO A 284 8.85 -42.09 -21.15
N ARG A 285 9.69 -43.05 -20.79
CA ARG A 285 9.90 -43.47 -19.39
C ARG A 285 11.15 -42.83 -18.76
N VAL A 286 11.95 -42.09 -19.52
CA VAL A 286 12.95 -41.18 -18.96
C VAL A 286 12.22 -39.97 -18.40
N LEU A 287 12.29 -39.81 -17.08
CA LEU A 287 11.63 -38.75 -16.34
C LEU A 287 12.43 -37.46 -16.40
N THR A 288 11.74 -36.34 -16.36
CA THR A 288 12.36 -35.01 -16.22
C THR A 288 11.73 -34.27 -15.05
N THR A 289 12.55 -33.58 -14.25
CA THR A 289 12.07 -32.67 -13.21
C THR A 289 12.83 -31.37 -13.17
N VAL A 290 12.12 -30.24 -13.22
CA VAL A 290 12.71 -28.91 -13.03
C VAL A 290 12.28 -28.34 -11.69
N VAL A 291 13.23 -27.77 -10.97
CA VAL A 291 13.04 -27.28 -9.60
C VAL A 291 13.29 -25.78 -9.58
N HIS A 292 12.36 -25.03 -9.00
CA HIS A 292 12.41 -23.57 -8.88
C HIS A 292 12.40 -23.17 -7.41
N PRO A 293 13.54 -23.24 -6.71
CA PRO A 293 13.65 -22.72 -5.36
C PRO A 293 13.55 -21.19 -5.33
N ASN A 294 12.92 -20.67 -4.29
CA ASN A 294 13.14 -19.32 -3.81
C ASN A 294 14.46 -19.26 -3.01
N PHE A 295 14.84 -18.12 -2.43
CA PHE A 295 16.12 -17.96 -1.71
C PHE A 295 16.38 -19.08 -0.70
N VAL A 296 17.54 -19.74 -0.81
CA VAL A 296 17.97 -20.87 0.03
C VAL A 296 19.26 -20.51 0.75
N GLN A 297 19.36 -20.85 2.04
CA GLN A 297 20.56 -20.66 2.86
C GLN A 297 21.69 -21.58 2.39
N THR A 298 22.49 -21.09 1.45
CA THR A 298 23.60 -21.82 0.82
C THR A 298 24.80 -20.89 0.64
N PRO A 299 26.01 -21.43 0.40
CA PRO A 299 27.16 -20.60 0.07
C PRO A 299 26.93 -19.62 -1.08
N LEU A 300 26.04 -19.96 -2.03
CA LEU A 300 25.66 -19.13 -3.17
C LEU A 300 25.04 -17.77 -2.77
N VAL A 301 24.38 -17.68 -1.61
CA VAL A 301 23.76 -16.42 -1.14
C VAL A 301 24.59 -15.67 -0.09
N ASN A 302 25.71 -16.22 0.38
CA ASN A 302 26.48 -15.68 1.51
C ASN A 302 26.86 -14.19 1.32
N SER A 303 27.24 -13.80 0.10
CA SER A 303 27.65 -12.42 -0.21
C SER A 303 26.52 -11.38 -0.10
N PHE A 304 25.26 -11.80 0.05
CA PHE A 304 24.10 -10.93 0.18
C PHE A 304 23.06 -11.41 1.20
N ALA A 305 23.42 -12.39 2.04
CA ALA A 305 22.51 -12.99 3.01
C ALA A 305 22.06 -11.97 4.07
N GLU A 306 22.93 -11.05 4.50
CA GLU A 306 22.58 -9.98 5.45
C GLU A 306 21.50 -9.06 4.88
N ARG A 307 21.64 -8.63 3.62
CA ARG A 307 20.64 -7.81 2.94
C ARG A 307 19.28 -8.51 2.85
N LEU A 308 19.27 -9.83 2.61
CA LEU A 308 18.02 -10.60 2.62
C LEU A 308 17.37 -10.62 4.00
N ARG A 309 18.17 -10.73 5.08
CA ARG A 309 17.69 -10.69 6.46
C ARG A 309 17.15 -9.30 6.84
N GLU A 310 17.84 -8.23 6.48
CA GLU A 310 17.39 -6.83 6.67
C GLU A 310 16.03 -6.59 6.01
N ASN A 311 15.83 -7.12 4.80
CA ASN A 311 14.58 -7.05 4.06
C ASN A 311 13.51 -8.07 4.51
N ARG A 312 13.75 -8.79 5.64
CA ARG A 312 12.84 -9.81 6.21
C ARG A 312 12.46 -10.92 5.22
N VAL A 313 13.35 -11.24 4.27
CA VAL A 313 13.15 -12.35 3.33
C VAL A 313 13.41 -13.66 4.07
N LYS A 314 12.37 -14.49 4.23
CA LYS A 314 12.49 -15.82 4.83
C LYS A 314 13.14 -16.79 3.84
N MET A 315 14.39 -17.15 4.10
CA MET A 315 15.12 -18.14 3.30
C MET A 315 14.73 -19.57 3.67
N LEU A 316 14.72 -20.45 2.68
CA LEU A 316 14.56 -21.90 2.84
C LEU A 316 15.87 -22.55 3.25
N THR A 317 15.80 -23.76 3.79
CA THR A 317 16.98 -24.58 4.08
C THR A 317 17.30 -25.50 2.90
N PRO A 318 18.58 -25.84 2.65
CA PRO A 318 18.96 -26.80 1.61
C PRO A 318 18.28 -28.16 1.76
N GLU A 319 18.10 -28.62 3.01
CA GLU A 319 17.48 -29.89 3.36
C GLU A 319 16.03 -29.93 2.91
N ARG A 320 15.33 -28.79 2.95
CA ARG A 320 13.94 -28.69 2.47
C ARG A 320 13.86 -28.79 0.95
N ILE A 321 14.87 -28.33 0.21
CA ILE A 321 14.92 -28.54 -1.24
C ILE A 321 15.24 -30.01 -1.54
N ALA A 322 16.23 -30.57 -0.84
CA ALA A 322 16.66 -31.97 -0.99
C ALA A 322 15.55 -32.98 -0.69
N GLU A 323 14.87 -32.89 0.46
CA GLU A 323 13.45 -32.56 0.41
C GLU A 323 12.57 -33.16 -0.69
N GLU A 324 11.99 -32.18 -1.36
CA GLU A 324 11.10 -32.28 -2.49
C GLU A 324 11.78 -32.92 -3.71
N VAL A 325 13.10 -32.74 -3.87
CA VAL A 325 13.88 -33.34 -4.98
C VAL A 325 13.90 -34.86 -4.85
N VAL A 326 14.36 -35.39 -3.72
CA VAL A 326 14.43 -36.84 -3.49
C VAL A 326 13.04 -37.43 -3.36
N GLY A 327 12.10 -36.74 -2.69
CA GLY A 327 10.70 -37.18 -2.65
C GLY A 327 10.06 -37.28 -4.05
N ARG A 328 10.48 -36.44 -5.01
CA ARG A 328 10.04 -36.56 -6.41
C ARG A 328 10.64 -37.79 -7.08
N ILE A 329 11.92 -38.07 -6.86
CA ILE A 329 12.58 -39.29 -7.36
C ILE A 329 11.89 -40.54 -6.79
N GLU A 330 11.68 -40.61 -5.47
CA GLU A 330 10.97 -41.69 -4.79
C GLU A 330 9.56 -41.93 -5.34
N SER A 331 8.88 -40.84 -5.73
CA SER A 331 7.55 -40.91 -6.35
C SER A 331 7.55 -41.50 -7.76
N ARG A 332 8.74 -41.71 -8.35
CA ARG A 332 8.95 -42.29 -9.70
C ARG A 332 8.15 -41.53 -10.76
N ARG A 333 8.14 -40.20 -10.64
CA ARG A 333 7.40 -39.26 -11.47
C ARG A 333 8.23 -38.03 -11.81
N GLY A 334 8.07 -37.53 -13.02
CA GLY A 334 8.56 -36.22 -13.45
C GLY A 334 7.63 -35.07 -13.05
N GLY A 335 8.06 -33.83 -13.26
CA GLY A 335 7.24 -32.64 -13.03
C GLY A 335 8.01 -31.34 -12.76
N GLN A 336 7.26 -30.27 -12.53
CA GLN A 336 7.80 -28.96 -12.17
C GLN A 336 7.55 -28.68 -10.69
N LEU A 337 8.62 -28.44 -9.93
CA LEU A 337 8.56 -28.14 -8.50
C LEU A 337 8.84 -26.66 -8.28
N VAL A 338 7.91 -25.94 -7.66
CA VAL A 338 8.12 -24.54 -7.22
C VAL A 338 8.13 -24.52 -5.70
N ILE A 339 9.22 -24.04 -5.09
CA ILE A 339 9.46 -24.19 -3.65
C ILE A 339 9.76 -22.81 -3.04
N PRO A 340 8.90 -22.30 -2.12
CA PRO A 340 7.68 -22.92 -1.62
C PRO A 340 6.54 -22.92 -2.65
N GLY A 341 5.59 -23.84 -2.55
CA GLY A 341 4.45 -23.93 -3.47
C GLY A 341 3.55 -22.70 -3.48
N THR A 342 3.66 -21.81 -2.49
CA THR A 342 3.00 -20.49 -2.52
C THR A 342 3.54 -19.58 -3.62
N SER A 343 4.72 -19.88 -4.17
CA SER A 343 5.32 -19.13 -5.29
C SER A 343 4.89 -19.66 -6.67
N THR A 344 4.05 -20.70 -6.75
CA THR A 344 3.60 -21.28 -8.04
C THR A 344 2.89 -20.25 -8.92
N PHE A 345 2.23 -19.22 -8.37
CA PHE A 345 1.59 -18.19 -9.19
C PHE A 345 2.57 -17.43 -10.11
N LEU A 346 3.87 -17.40 -9.76
CA LEU A 346 4.90 -16.72 -10.56
C LEU A 346 5.07 -17.36 -11.94
N THR A 347 4.74 -18.65 -12.11
CA THR A 347 4.84 -19.34 -13.40
C THR A 347 3.94 -18.70 -14.46
N GLY A 348 2.83 -18.08 -14.04
CA GLY A 348 1.85 -17.45 -14.92
C GLY A 348 2.13 -15.98 -15.25
N ILE A 349 3.17 -15.35 -14.69
CA ILE A 349 3.41 -13.90 -14.85
C ILE A 349 3.44 -13.47 -16.32
N ARG A 350 4.07 -14.25 -17.19
CA ARG A 350 4.17 -13.90 -18.62
C ARG A 350 2.82 -13.90 -19.35
N GLY A 351 1.80 -14.53 -18.77
CA GLY A 351 0.42 -14.50 -19.28
C GLY A 351 -0.45 -13.38 -18.71
N TRP A 352 0.06 -12.55 -17.79
CA TRP A 352 -0.68 -11.43 -17.22
C TRP A 352 -0.68 -10.21 -18.17
N PRO A 353 -1.62 -9.26 -18.02
CA PRO A 353 -1.51 -7.97 -18.70
C PRO A 353 -0.20 -7.24 -18.37
N THR A 354 0.37 -6.53 -19.34
CA THR A 354 1.70 -5.89 -19.23
C THR A 354 1.86 -5.04 -17.96
N TRP A 355 0.85 -4.24 -17.59
CA TRP A 355 0.91 -3.40 -16.39
C TRP A 355 1.08 -4.22 -15.11
N ALA A 356 0.50 -5.41 -15.02
CA ALA A 356 0.63 -6.29 -13.87
C ALA A 356 2.00 -6.99 -13.85
N GLN A 357 2.54 -7.29 -15.05
CA GLN A 357 3.91 -7.78 -15.17
C GLN A 357 4.91 -6.73 -14.69
N GLU A 358 4.80 -5.48 -15.16
CA GLU A 358 5.68 -4.38 -14.75
C GLU A 358 5.58 -4.11 -13.25
N LEU A 359 4.37 -4.15 -12.69
CA LEU A 359 4.20 -4.01 -11.24
C LEU A 359 4.93 -5.12 -10.47
N ALA A 360 4.78 -6.37 -10.90
CA ALA A 360 5.47 -7.50 -10.27
C ALA A 360 7.00 -7.36 -10.40
N ARG A 361 7.50 -6.96 -11.58
CA ARG A 361 8.92 -6.68 -11.84
C ARG A 361 9.44 -5.55 -10.96
N ASP A 362 8.68 -4.47 -10.79
CA ASP A 362 9.06 -3.35 -9.94
C ASP A 362 9.13 -3.73 -8.46
N VAL A 363 8.20 -4.57 -7.98
CA VAL A 363 8.25 -5.07 -6.60
C VAL A 363 9.48 -5.96 -6.39
N ALA A 364 9.74 -6.87 -7.33
CA ALA A 364 10.92 -7.74 -7.29
C ALA A 364 12.23 -6.93 -7.38
N GLY A 365 12.28 -5.96 -8.30
CA GLY A 365 13.43 -5.08 -8.53
C GLY A 365 13.74 -4.18 -7.33
N ARG A 366 12.73 -3.54 -6.73
CA ARG A 366 12.91 -2.72 -5.52
C ARG A 366 13.48 -3.51 -4.34
N GLY A 367 13.07 -4.77 -4.19
CA GLY A 367 13.63 -5.67 -3.18
C GLY A 367 15.12 -6.00 -3.36
N SER A 368 15.64 -5.94 -4.59
CA SER A 368 17.03 -6.29 -4.89
C SER A 368 18.02 -5.12 -4.76
N VAL A 369 17.57 -3.86 -4.92
CA VAL A 369 18.44 -2.66 -4.99
C VAL A 369 18.67 -1.97 -3.63
N GLY A 370 18.02 -2.41 -2.55
CA GLY A 370 18.40 -2.02 -1.17
C GLY A 370 18.12 -0.57 -0.75
N ARG A 371 17.31 0.19 -1.49
CA ARG A 371 16.74 1.46 -1.00
C ARG A 371 15.24 1.30 -0.80
N MET A 372 14.85 0.97 0.43
CA MET A 372 13.50 1.22 0.91
C MET A 372 13.59 1.89 2.28
N HIS A 373 13.12 3.14 2.36
CA HIS A 373 12.19 3.44 3.46
C HIS A 373 10.94 2.59 3.21
N PRO A 374 10.45 1.83 4.20
CA PRO A 374 9.34 0.92 3.97
C PRO A 374 8.02 1.70 4.01
N PRO A 375 7.17 1.64 2.98
CA PRO A 375 5.79 1.30 3.22
C PRO A 375 5.73 -0.23 3.28
N THR A 376 5.23 -0.77 4.38
CA THR A 376 5.10 -2.20 4.66
C THR A 376 4.68 -3.01 3.42
N THR A 377 5.59 -3.82 2.90
CA THR A 377 5.48 -4.61 1.64
C THR A 377 4.29 -5.57 1.61
N THR A 378 3.77 -5.98 2.76
CA THR A 378 2.53 -6.77 2.86
C THR A 378 1.27 -5.94 2.57
N GLU A 379 1.25 -4.67 2.97
CA GLU A 379 0.12 -3.78 2.74
C GLU A 379 0.03 -3.37 1.26
N MET A 380 1.16 -3.10 0.61
CA MET A 380 1.16 -2.83 -0.84
C MET A 380 0.66 -4.03 -1.64
N ALA A 381 1.09 -5.24 -1.31
CA ALA A 381 0.57 -6.46 -1.96
C ALA A 381 -0.95 -6.62 -1.73
N LYS A 382 -1.45 -6.37 -0.52
CA LYS A 382 -2.89 -6.36 -0.23
C LYS A 382 -3.63 -5.28 -1.00
N ILE A 383 -3.06 -4.07 -1.12
CA ILE A 383 -3.62 -2.96 -1.89
C ILE A 383 -3.71 -3.35 -3.37
N TYR A 384 -2.66 -3.92 -3.95
CA TYR A 384 -2.67 -4.34 -5.36
C TYR A 384 -3.60 -5.51 -5.62
N ILE A 385 -3.64 -6.53 -4.74
CA ILE A 385 -4.62 -7.61 -4.81
C ILE A 385 -6.03 -7.04 -4.72
N TRP A 386 -6.27 -6.11 -3.80
CA TRP A 386 -7.55 -5.43 -3.68
C TRP A 386 -7.88 -4.65 -4.96
N MET A 387 -6.93 -3.93 -5.56
CA MET A 387 -7.14 -3.20 -6.83
C MET A 387 -7.45 -4.16 -7.99
N ILE A 388 -6.76 -5.29 -8.10
CA ILE A 388 -7.02 -6.32 -9.11
C ILE A 388 -8.41 -6.93 -8.91
N LEU A 389 -8.78 -7.23 -7.66
CA LEU A 389 -10.05 -7.87 -7.33
C LEU A 389 -11.24 -6.91 -7.37
N LYS A 390 -11.07 -5.64 -7.00
CA LYS A 390 -12.16 -4.65 -6.94
C LYS A 390 -12.22 -3.73 -8.15
N GLY A 391 -11.11 -3.49 -8.84
CA GLY A 391 -11.04 -2.61 -10.03
C GLY A 391 -12.07 -2.96 -11.10
N PRO A 392 -12.15 -4.22 -11.56
CA PRO A 392 -13.15 -4.62 -12.55
C PRO A 392 -14.59 -4.43 -12.07
N PHE A 393 -14.88 -4.73 -10.80
CA PHE A 393 -16.21 -4.53 -10.22
C PHE A 393 -16.56 -3.05 -10.04
N ALA A 394 -15.58 -2.22 -9.65
CA ALA A 394 -15.76 -0.78 -9.52
C ALA A 394 -16.01 -0.15 -10.90
N LEU A 395 -15.30 -0.61 -11.94
CA LEU A 395 -15.53 -0.17 -13.32
C LEU A 395 -16.89 -0.63 -13.85
N ALA A 396 -17.30 -1.87 -13.58
CA ALA A 396 -18.62 -2.37 -13.93
C ALA A 396 -19.74 -1.59 -13.21
N HIS A 397 -19.55 -1.31 -11.92
CA HIS A 397 -20.47 -0.47 -11.14
C HIS A 397 -20.52 0.97 -11.67
N TYR A 398 -19.39 1.52 -12.11
CA TYR A 398 -19.33 2.83 -12.75
C TYR A 398 -20.12 2.87 -14.07
N ILE A 399 -19.97 1.86 -14.93
CA ILE A 399 -20.76 1.75 -16.17
C ILE A 399 -22.25 1.70 -15.84
N PHE A 400 -22.63 0.95 -14.81
CA PHE A 400 -24.01 0.87 -14.35
C PHE A 400 -24.51 2.23 -13.81
N ASP A 401 -23.73 2.90 -12.97
CA ASP A 401 -24.04 4.24 -12.44
C ASP A 401 -24.21 5.28 -13.57
N VAL A 402 -23.41 5.19 -14.64
CA VAL A 402 -23.54 6.04 -15.84
C VAL A 402 -24.89 5.79 -16.52
N LEU A 403 -25.25 4.52 -16.75
CA LEU A 403 -26.50 4.14 -17.39
C LEU A 403 -27.71 4.57 -16.56
N LEU A 404 -27.67 4.35 -15.24
CA LEU A 404 -28.72 4.78 -14.32
C LEU A 404 -28.83 6.31 -14.25
N GLY A 405 -27.70 7.01 -14.24
CA GLY A 405 -27.66 8.47 -14.15
C GLY A 405 -28.36 9.20 -15.30
N ILE A 406 -28.59 8.54 -16.45
CA ILE A 406 -29.36 9.10 -17.57
C ILE A 406 -30.78 9.46 -17.10
N VAL A 407 -31.41 8.59 -16.30
CA VAL A 407 -32.76 8.78 -15.76
C VAL A 407 -32.68 9.67 -14.52
N PRO A 408 -33.33 10.86 -14.51
CA PRO A 408 -33.25 11.80 -13.38
C PRO A 408 -33.57 11.18 -12.01
N GLY A 409 -34.64 10.39 -11.89
CA GLY A 409 -35.05 9.76 -10.63
C GLY A 409 -34.08 8.70 -10.08
N MET A 410 -33.08 8.28 -10.86
CA MET A 410 -32.05 7.31 -10.44
C MET A 410 -30.69 7.95 -10.16
N ARG A 411 -30.58 9.28 -10.30
CA ARG A 411 -29.37 10.03 -9.93
C ARG A 411 -29.20 10.07 -8.40
N PRO A 412 -27.98 10.31 -7.89
CA PRO A 412 -27.74 10.52 -6.46
C PRO A 412 -28.67 11.58 -5.85
N ASN A 413 -28.91 12.65 -6.60
CA ASN A 413 -29.93 13.66 -6.36
C ASN A 413 -30.69 13.89 -7.67
N PRO A 414 -32.03 13.76 -7.69
CA PRO A 414 -32.85 13.96 -8.90
C PRO A 414 -32.73 15.36 -9.53
N GLU A 415 -32.43 16.38 -8.71
CA GLU A 415 -32.30 17.77 -9.16
C GLU A 415 -30.97 18.03 -9.89
N TRP A 416 -29.99 17.14 -9.75
CA TRP A 416 -28.69 17.32 -10.40
C TRP A 416 -28.75 17.03 -11.89
N THR A 417 -27.98 17.79 -12.66
CA THR A 417 -27.74 17.47 -14.07
C THR A 417 -27.03 16.12 -14.20
N PHE A 418 -27.15 15.50 -15.38
CA PHE A 418 -26.41 14.27 -15.67
C PHE A 418 -24.89 14.45 -15.49
N ASN A 419 -24.35 15.60 -15.91
CA ASN A 419 -22.92 15.89 -15.81
C ASN A 419 -22.47 16.03 -14.35
N GLN A 420 -23.24 16.71 -13.51
CA GLN A 420 -23.00 16.80 -12.05
C GLN A 420 -22.98 15.40 -11.41
N ALA A 421 -24.05 14.63 -11.63
CA ALA A 421 -24.18 13.28 -11.08
C ALA A 421 -23.02 12.36 -11.53
N LEU A 422 -22.64 12.43 -12.81
CA LEU A 422 -21.55 11.63 -13.37
C LEU A 422 -20.19 12.00 -12.77
N ARG A 423 -19.84 13.29 -12.74
CA ARG A 423 -18.52 13.73 -12.27
C ARG A 423 -18.33 13.50 -10.77
N VAL A 424 -19.37 13.71 -9.96
CA VAL A 424 -19.35 13.32 -8.53
C VAL A 424 -19.07 11.82 -8.37
N ARG A 425 -19.68 10.97 -9.21
CA ARG A 425 -19.41 9.52 -9.20
C ARG A 425 -17.98 9.18 -9.62
N VAL A 426 -17.42 9.87 -10.61
CA VAL A 426 -16.01 9.68 -11.01
C VAL A 426 -15.06 9.99 -9.86
N VAL A 427 -15.24 11.13 -9.19
CA VAL A 427 -14.42 11.52 -8.03
C VAL A 427 -14.57 10.48 -6.92
N ARG A 428 -15.80 10.06 -6.62
CA ARG A 428 -16.11 9.03 -5.62
C ARG A 428 -15.45 7.68 -5.93
N LEU A 429 -15.35 7.31 -7.21
CA LEU A 429 -14.67 6.09 -7.65
C LEU A 429 -13.16 6.18 -7.43
N ALA A 430 -12.55 7.33 -7.74
CA ALA A 430 -11.10 7.52 -7.68
C ALA A 430 -10.56 7.66 -6.25
N LEU A 431 -11.32 8.33 -5.38
CA LEU A 431 -10.86 8.75 -4.07
C LEU A 431 -10.43 7.59 -3.12
N PRO A 432 -11.11 6.42 -3.08
CA PRO A 432 -10.64 5.27 -2.31
C PRO A 432 -9.28 4.73 -2.77
N TYR A 433 -8.99 4.76 -4.07
CA TYR A 433 -7.70 4.33 -4.61
C TYR A 433 -6.59 5.30 -4.20
N ILE A 434 -6.85 6.61 -4.33
CA ILE A 434 -5.91 7.66 -3.89
C ILE A 434 -5.61 7.51 -2.40
N SER A 435 -6.64 7.24 -1.59
CA SER A 435 -6.53 7.07 -0.12
C SER A 435 -5.67 5.87 0.26
N ARG A 436 -5.88 4.73 -0.40
CA ARG A 436 -5.16 3.48 -0.10
C ARG A 436 -3.73 3.48 -0.60
N LEU A 437 -3.50 4.06 -1.77
CA LEU A 437 -2.16 4.25 -2.31
C LEU A 437 -1.39 5.35 -1.57
N ARG A 438 -2.07 6.14 -0.73
CA ARG A 438 -1.52 7.25 0.05
C ARG A 438 -0.67 8.18 -0.82
N LEU A 439 -1.24 8.63 -1.94
CA LEU A 439 -0.55 9.45 -2.95
C LEU A 439 -0.30 10.90 -2.46
N GLY A 440 0.44 11.08 -1.36
CA GLY A 440 0.94 12.37 -0.90
C GLY A 440 2.27 12.71 -1.58
N HIS A 441 2.43 13.95 -2.03
CA HIS A 441 3.67 14.41 -2.67
C HIS A 441 4.29 15.56 -1.90
N LYS A 442 5.62 15.55 -1.74
CA LYS A 442 6.36 16.73 -1.33
C LYS A 442 6.39 17.71 -2.50
N THR A 443 5.74 18.86 -2.35
CA THR A 443 5.74 19.88 -3.40
C THR A 443 6.94 20.81 -3.29
N PRO A 444 7.71 20.98 -4.38
CA PRO A 444 8.87 21.86 -4.36
C PRO A 444 8.47 23.33 -4.16
N LEU A 445 9.37 24.11 -3.57
CA LEU A 445 9.19 25.56 -3.41
C LEU A 445 9.33 26.32 -4.74
N LYS A 446 9.92 25.71 -5.77
CA LYS A 446 10.07 26.32 -7.10
C LYS A 446 8.92 25.91 -8.02
N PRO A 447 8.23 26.85 -8.70
CA PRO A 447 7.18 26.54 -9.68
C PRO A 447 7.76 25.79 -10.88
N SER A 448 7.03 24.80 -11.39
CA SER A 448 7.43 23.94 -12.51
C SER A 448 7.07 24.56 -13.87
N TRP A 449 7.50 25.80 -14.15
CA TRP A 449 7.28 26.54 -15.42
C TRP A 449 5.88 27.15 -15.62
N GLY A 450 5.73 28.11 -16.53
CA GLY A 450 4.44 28.69 -16.96
C GLY A 450 4.00 30.02 -16.32
N ARG A 451 2.74 30.41 -16.54
CA ARG A 451 2.15 31.71 -16.10
C ARG A 451 2.04 31.87 -14.58
N GLU A 452 1.98 30.76 -13.82
CA GLU A 452 1.98 30.76 -12.35
C GLU A 452 3.28 31.39 -11.80
N ARG A 453 4.42 31.19 -12.46
CA ARG A 453 5.73 31.71 -12.01
C ARG A 453 5.73 33.24 -11.78
N LYS A 454 4.94 34.00 -12.52
CA LYS A 454 4.81 35.46 -12.37
C LYS A 454 3.97 35.89 -11.15
N ARG A 455 3.27 34.94 -10.54
CA ARG A 455 2.35 35.13 -9.41
C ARG A 455 2.77 34.32 -8.18
N TRP A 456 3.91 33.66 -8.26
CA TRP A 456 4.45 32.83 -7.20
C TRP A 456 5.40 33.64 -6.33
N GLU A 457 5.26 33.52 -5.01
CA GLU A 457 6.13 34.16 -4.05
C GLU A 457 6.52 33.17 -2.94
N VAL A 458 7.70 33.37 -2.35
CA VAL A 458 8.18 32.55 -1.23
C VAL A 458 8.26 33.44 0.01
N MET A 459 7.47 33.08 1.02
CA MET A 459 7.39 33.73 2.31
C MET A 459 8.52 33.21 3.19
N GLN A 460 9.28 34.12 3.78
CA GLN A 460 10.26 33.75 4.79
C GLN A 460 9.55 33.41 6.11
N PRO A 461 10.08 32.44 6.89
CA PRO A 461 9.45 32.02 8.13
C PRO A 461 9.29 33.18 9.12
N ALA A 462 8.20 33.15 9.91
CA ALA A 462 7.99 34.15 10.97
C ALA A 462 9.10 34.07 12.05
N PRO A 463 9.31 35.14 12.84
CA PRO A 463 10.28 35.15 13.93
C PRO A 463 10.02 34.00 14.93
N ALA A 464 11.09 33.44 15.50
CA ALA A 464 11.00 32.32 16.44
C ALA A 464 10.05 32.59 17.62
N ALA A 465 9.96 33.84 18.06
CA ALA A 465 9.05 34.30 19.11
C ALA A 465 7.57 34.00 18.82
N ALA A 466 7.16 33.87 17.54
CA ALA A 466 5.81 33.47 17.17
C ALA A 466 5.53 31.98 17.43
N PHE A 467 6.53 31.19 17.83
CA PHE A 467 6.39 29.75 18.00
C PHE A 467 6.67 29.26 19.42
N ASP A 468 7.00 30.14 20.36
CA ASP A 468 7.23 29.83 21.78
C ASP A 468 5.94 29.75 22.60
N ARG A 469 4.85 29.27 21.99
CA ARG A 469 3.52 29.14 22.60
C ARG A 469 2.79 27.87 22.11
N PRO A 470 1.77 27.37 22.82
CA PRO A 470 0.95 26.25 22.36
C PRO A 470 0.28 26.51 21.00
N PRO A 471 0.05 25.49 20.16
CA PRO A 471 0.35 24.06 20.39
C PRO A 471 1.81 23.70 20.09
N PHE A 472 2.63 24.67 19.68
CA PHE A 472 3.98 24.42 19.20
C PHE A 472 4.91 23.96 20.33
N THR A 473 4.86 24.61 21.49
CA THR A 473 5.65 24.26 22.69
C THR A 473 5.31 22.87 23.20
N ASP A 474 4.02 22.53 23.26
CA ASP A 474 3.53 21.24 23.77
C ASP A 474 4.08 20.09 22.92
N GLU A 475 4.12 20.28 21.60
CA GLU A 475 4.72 19.30 20.70
C GLU A 475 6.24 19.23 20.86
N ARG A 476 6.92 20.36 21.14
CA ARG A 476 8.37 20.35 21.39
C ARG A 476 8.72 19.57 22.64
N GLU A 477 7.96 19.76 23.71
CA GLU A 477 8.16 19.03 24.97
C GLU A 477 7.87 17.54 24.78
N ARG A 478 6.75 17.17 24.13
CA ARG A 478 6.46 15.76 23.78
C ARG A 478 7.58 15.10 22.98
N ALA A 479 8.15 15.80 22.00
CA ALA A 479 9.26 15.28 21.20
C ALA A 479 10.57 15.13 22.01
N LYS A 480 10.85 16.04 22.95
CA LYS A 480 11.99 15.92 23.87
C LYS A 480 11.83 14.71 24.80
N GLU A 481 10.65 14.52 25.39
CA GLU A 481 10.34 13.37 26.26
C GLU A 481 10.49 12.03 25.52
N ALA A 482 9.99 11.94 24.28
CA ALA A 482 10.10 10.73 23.46
C ALA A 482 11.55 10.37 23.10
N ASN A 483 12.42 11.37 22.90
CA ASN A 483 13.84 11.14 22.63
C ASN A 483 14.62 10.70 23.88
N ASN A 484 14.24 11.18 25.07
CA ASN A 484 14.87 10.77 26.33
C ASN A 484 14.55 9.31 26.72
N ASN A 485 13.40 8.78 26.31
CA ASN A 485 12.97 7.42 26.64
C ASN A 485 13.49 6.30 25.70
N ASN A 486 14.55 6.58 24.91
CA ASN A 486 15.19 5.64 23.98
C ASN A 486 14.24 4.95 22.97
N THR A 487 13.05 5.51 22.76
CA THR A 487 12.18 5.13 21.66
C THR A 487 12.69 5.78 20.38
N LYS A 488 13.33 5.00 19.49
CA LYS A 488 13.88 5.45 18.18
C LYS A 488 12.87 6.08 17.20
N ASN A 489 11.62 6.34 17.62
CA ASN A 489 10.50 6.77 16.79
C ASN A 489 9.75 8.00 17.38
N GLY A 490 10.41 8.87 18.16
CA GLY A 490 9.80 10.16 18.55
C GLY A 490 9.51 11.05 17.32
N PRO A 491 8.47 11.90 17.35
CA PRO A 491 8.19 12.80 16.23
C PRO A 491 9.37 13.78 16.05
N ALA A 492 9.94 13.82 14.84
CA ALA A 492 10.98 14.80 14.52
C ALA A 492 10.35 16.20 14.39
N LEU A 493 10.78 17.13 15.23
CA LEU A 493 10.36 18.53 15.21
C LEU A 493 10.83 19.22 13.93
N PHE A 494 9.88 19.66 13.09
CA PHE A 494 10.19 20.65 12.06
C PHE A 494 9.88 22.05 12.58
N GLY A 495 10.91 22.89 12.54
CA GLY A 495 10.77 24.32 12.80
C GLY A 495 10.07 25.06 11.65
N PRO A 496 9.98 26.39 11.77
CA PRO A 496 9.43 27.23 10.72
C PRO A 496 10.33 27.18 9.47
N GLU A 497 9.72 26.97 8.30
CA GLU A 497 10.41 26.89 7.01
C GLU A 497 9.80 27.90 6.03
N PRO A 498 10.50 28.23 4.91
CA PRO A 498 9.92 29.07 3.88
C PRO A 498 8.66 28.43 3.28
N VAL A 499 7.59 29.23 3.17
CA VAL A 499 6.29 28.80 2.63
C VAL A 499 6.09 29.44 1.27
N GLY A 500 5.77 28.63 0.27
CA GLY A 500 5.40 29.14 -1.04
C GLY A 500 3.95 29.61 -1.09
N ALA A 501 3.61 30.60 -1.91
CA ALA A 501 2.23 31.00 -2.14
C ALA A 501 1.97 31.44 -3.59
N THR A 502 0.79 31.07 -4.09
CA THR A 502 0.28 31.55 -5.39
C THR A 502 -0.68 32.71 -5.17
N TRP A 503 -0.53 33.77 -5.95
CA TRP A 503 -1.41 34.94 -5.89
C TRP A 503 -2.38 35.02 -7.07
N THR A 504 -3.65 35.32 -6.83
CA THR A 504 -4.66 35.54 -7.89
C THR A 504 -5.23 36.95 -7.79
N PRO A 505 -5.38 37.72 -8.88
CA PRO A 505 -5.00 37.39 -10.27
C PRO A 505 -3.52 37.65 -10.58
N SER A 506 -2.83 38.41 -9.74
CA SER A 506 -1.42 38.78 -9.85
C SER A 506 -0.82 38.98 -8.46
N LEU A 507 0.50 39.22 -8.38
CA LEU A 507 1.11 39.70 -7.14
C LEU A 507 0.47 41.04 -6.72
N PRO A 508 0.35 41.29 -5.40
CA PRO A 508 -0.04 42.60 -4.90
C PRO A 508 1.07 43.63 -5.18
N PRO A 509 0.75 44.92 -5.14
CA PRO A 509 1.74 46.00 -5.14
C PRO A 509 2.84 45.82 -4.07
N PRO A 510 3.95 46.57 -4.17
CA PRO A 510 4.98 46.62 -3.13
C PRO A 510 4.42 46.90 -1.73
N ALA A 511 5.23 46.58 -0.72
CA ALA A 511 4.82 46.67 0.67
C ALA A 511 4.32 48.09 1.04
N GLY A 512 3.11 48.18 1.58
CA GLY A 512 2.48 49.44 1.98
C GLY A 512 1.73 50.20 0.87
N GLU A 513 1.80 49.72 -0.38
CA GLU A 513 1.10 50.33 -1.52
C GLU A 513 -0.26 49.70 -1.84
N VAL A 514 -0.68 48.68 -1.09
CA VAL A 514 -2.03 48.10 -1.20
C VAL A 514 -3.04 49.14 -0.72
N LYS A 515 -3.91 49.59 -1.63
CA LYS A 515 -4.86 50.69 -1.34
C LYS A 515 -5.85 50.27 -0.25
N PRO A 516 -6.36 51.21 0.57
CA PRO A 516 -7.43 50.97 1.55
C PRO A 516 -8.61 50.14 1.02
N THR A 517 -8.96 50.33 -0.25
CA THR A 517 -10.07 49.68 -0.96
C THR A 517 -9.75 48.29 -1.54
N GLN A 518 -8.55 47.76 -1.32
CA GLN A 518 -8.11 46.47 -1.88
C GLN A 518 -8.07 45.38 -0.80
N THR A 519 -9.14 44.60 -0.73
CA THR A 519 -9.24 43.45 0.19
C THR A 519 -8.42 42.25 -0.29
N VAL A 520 -7.75 41.57 0.64
CA VAL A 520 -6.96 40.36 0.39
C VAL A 520 -7.58 39.16 1.11
N ALA A 521 -7.84 38.07 0.38
CA ALA A 521 -8.18 36.79 0.99
C ALA A 521 -6.91 35.96 1.23
N LEU A 522 -6.63 35.59 2.49
CA LEU A 522 -5.67 34.54 2.82
C LEU A 522 -6.43 33.22 2.87
N HIS A 523 -6.25 32.37 1.86
CA HIS A 523 -7.05 31.16 1.72
C HIS A 523 -6.22 29.88 1.84
N PHE A 524 -6.59 29.01 2.78
CA PHE A 524 -5.98 27.69 2.98
C PHE A 524 -6.82 26.61 2.28
N HIS A 525 -6.19 25.87 1.36
CA HIS A 525 -6.87 24.84 0.59
C HIS A 525 -7.21 23.59 1.42
N GLY A 526 -8.25 22.86 1.01
CA GLY A 526 -8.65 21.56 1.54
C GLY A 526 -7.76 20.39 1.13
N GLY A 527 -8.31 19.17 1.15
CA GLY A 527 -7.58 17.94 0.84
C GLY A 527 -7.13 17.13 2.07
N ALA A 528 -7.87 17.27 3.19
CA ALA A 528 -7.69 16.49 4.43
C ALA A 528 -6.26 16.53 5.01
N PHE A 529 -5.51 17.62 4.76
CA PHE A 529 -4.08 17.78 5.07
C PHE A 529 -3.15 16.76 4.40
N VAL A 530 -3.62 15.96 3.43
CA VAL A 530 -2.86 14.85 2.85
C VAL A 530 -2.58 14.99 1.36
N ILE A 531 -3.39 15.80 0.66
CA ILE A 531 -3.29 16.09 -0.78
C ILE A 531 -3.66 17.57 -1.05
N ASN A 532 -3.60 17.96 -2.33
CA ASN A 532 -3.82 19.32 -2.86
C ASN A 532 -2.79 20.36 -2.38
N THR A 533 -2.76 21.50 -3.06
CA THR A 533 -1.80 22.57 -2.83
C THR A 533 -2.40 23.94 -3.16
N GLY A 534 -1.79 25.01 -2.65
CA GLY A 534 -2.07 26.38 -3.09
C GLY A 534 -1.63 26.71 -4.53
N ARG A 535 -1.24 25.72 -5.34
CA ARG A 535 -0.82 25.89 -6.74
C ARG A 535 -2.01 25.97 -7.67
N ASP A 536 -1.77 26.50 -8.87
CA ASP A 536 -2.76 26.59 -9.94
C ASP A 536 -3.31 25.24 -10.39
N LYS A 537 -2.54 24.17 -10.18
CA LYS A 537 -2.98 22.81 -10.53
C LYS A 537 -4.22 22.41 -9.72
N ASP A 538 -4.29 22.81 -8.45
CA ASP A 538 -5.32 22.33 -7.53
C ASP A 538 -6.27 23.47 -7.10
N SER A 539 -5.78 24.71 -6.95
CA SER A 539 -6.53 25.83 -6.34
C SER A 539 -6.87 26.98 -7.30
N LYS A 540 -6.61 26.85 -8.61
CA LYS A 540 -6.81 27.96 -9.57
C LYS A 540 -8.26 28.37 -9.73
N PHE A 541 -9.17 27.40 -9.81
CA PHE A 541 -10.60 27.68 -9.94
C PHE A 541 -11.10 28.45 -8.72
N LEU A 542 -10.83 27.92 -7.53
CA LEU A 542 -11.10 28.56 -6.25
C LEU A 542 -10.53 29.99 -6.17
N GLY A 543 -9.24 30.19 -6.47
CA GLY A 543 -8.61 31.49 -6.41
C GLY A 543 -9.26 32.51 -7.34
N LYS A 544 -9.66 32.09 -8.54
CA LYS A 544 -10.41 32.93 -9.48
C LYS A 544 -11.82 33.23 -8.98
N THR A 545 -12.48 32.28 -8.34
CA THR A 545 -13.82 32.46 -7.78
C THR A 545 -13.82 33.51 -6.68
N LEU A 546 -12.90 33.41 -5.71
CA LEU A 546 -12.81 34.39 -4.63
C LEU A 546 -12.41 35.79 -5.15
N HIS A 547 -11.53 35.86 -6.15
CA HIS A 547 -11.20 37.13 -6.79
C HIS A 547 -12.43 37.75 -7.47
N LYS A 548 -13.15 36.97 -8.29
CA LYS A 548 -14.19 37.50 -9.19
C LYS A 548 -15.56 37.66 -8.53
N HIS A 549 -15.98 36.71 -7.71
CA HIS A 549 -17.34 36.59 -7.20
C HIS A 549 -17.46 36.99 -5.73
N LEU A 550 -16.46 36.65 -4.90
CA LEU A 550 -16.34 37.24 -3.56
C LEU A 550 -15.84 38.70 -3.64
N GLY A 551 -15.08 39.05 -4.68
CA GLY A 551 -14.65 40.43 -4.94
C GLY A 551 -13.34 40.82 -4.25
N CYS A 552 -12.52 39.86 -3.83
CA CYS A 552 -11.20 40.17 -3.27
C CYS A 552 -10.29 40.74 -4.37
N ALA A 553 -9.57 41.82 -4.07
CA ALA A 553 -8.58 42.38 -4.99
C ALA A 553 -7.47 41.37 -5.27
N PHE A 554 -7.04 40.66 -4.22
CA PHE A 554 -6.03 39.61 -4.30
C PHE A 554 -6.43 38.40 -3.45
N VAL A 555 -6.06 37.20 -3.90
CA VAL A 555 -6.21 35.95 -3.16
C VAL A 555 -4.83 35.33 -3.02
N CYS A 556 -4.36 35.20 -1.78
CA CYS A 556 -3.13 34.53 -1.42
C CYS A 556 -3.44 33.07 -1.06
N LEU A 557 -2.81 32.13 -1.78
CA LEU A 557 -2.98 30.68 -1.59
C LEU A 557 -1.66 30.07 -1.14
N PRO A 558 -1.39 29.99 0.18
CA PRO A 558 -0.20 29.33 0.69
C PRO A 558 -0.20 27.84 0.35
N GLN A 559 0.97 27.34 -0.04
CA GLN A 559 1.28 25.93 -0.15
C GLN A 559 1.85 25.46 1.20
N TYR A 560 0.97 25.31 2.19
CA TYR A 560 1.35 24.78 3.50
C TYR A 560 1.78 23.32 3.40
N ARG A 561 2.62 22.87 4.33
CA ARG A 561 3.14 21.50 4.36
C ARG A 561 2.05 20.51 4.76
N LEU A 562 1.90 19.44 3.97
CA LEU A 562 0.92 18.37 4.18
C LEU A 562 1.41 17.35 5.22
N CYS A 563 0.47 16.80 5.99
CA CYS A 563 0.69 15.82 7.06
C CYS A 563 1.20 14.44 6.58
N THR A 564 1.36 14.23 5.27
CA THR A 564 1.86 12.99 4.66
C THR A 564 3.36 12.99 4.40
N THR A 565 4.02 14.15 4.49
CA THR A 565 5.44 14.29 4.16
C THR A 565 6.26 14.28 5.43
N GLU A 566 6.77 13.12 5.87
CA GLU A 566 7.53 13.06 7.12
C GLU A 566 8.68 14.09 7.11
N PRO A 567 8.85 14.85 8.22
CA PRO A 567 8.12 14.78 9.51
C PRO A 567 6.92 15.71 9.66
N SER A 568 6.43 16.33 8.59
CA SER A 568 5.29 17.26 8.61
C SER A 568 4.04 16.57 9.18
N ARG A 569 3.70 16.84 10.44
CA ARG A 569 2.45 16.46 11.13
C ARG A 569 1.87 17.72 11.76
N PHE A 570 0.62 17.71 12.23
CA PHE A 570 0.15 18.84 13.03
C PHE A 570 1.11 19.07 14.23
N PRO A 571 1.46 20.30 14.64
CA PRO A 571 1.00 21.62 14.19
C PRO A 571 1.79 22.24 13.02
N VAL A 572 2.55 21.48 12.23
CA VAL A 572 3.32 21.99 11.07
C VAL A 572 2.48 22.82 10.07
N PRO A 573 1.27 22.41 9.65
CA PRO A 573 0.42 23.27 8.84
C PRO A 573 0.10 24.61 9.51
N LEU A 574 -0.02 24.64 10.84
CA LEU A 574 -0.28 25.87 11.62
C LEU A 574 0.96 26.78 11.69
N TYR A 575 2.18 26.23 11.75
CA TYR A 575 3.41 27.02 11.58
C TYR A 575 3.38 27.81 10.27
N ASP A 576 2.97 27.15 9.19
CA ASP A 576 2.94 27.73 7.86
C ASP A 576 1.82 28.77 7.72
N ALA A 577 0.67 28.53 8.38
CA ALA A 577 -0.43 29.50 8.43
C ALA A 577 -0.07 30.77 9.22
N VAL A 578 0.59 30.64 10.38
CA VAL A 578 1.10 31.77 11.16
C VAL A 578 2.16 32.53 10.36
N THR A 579 3.05 31.82 9.67
CA THR A 579 4.04 32.42 8.76
C THR A 579 3.39 33.25 7.66
N ALA A 580 2.37 32.70 6.99
CA ALA A 580 1.66 33.40 5.93
C ALA A 580 0.98 34.67 6.45
N TYR A 581 0.29 34.59 7.60
CA TYR A 581 -0.37 35.74 8.19
C TYR A 581 0.63 36.82 8.63
N HIS A 582 1.69 36.43 9.36
CA HIS A 582 2.77 37.33 9.78
C HIS A 582 3.40 38.05 8.58
N TRP A 583 3.63 37.33 7.48
CA TRP A 583 4.22 37.90 6.28
C TRP A 583 3.29 38.93 5.60
N LEU A 584 1.97 38.72 5.60
CA LEU A 584 1.02 39.74 5.11
C LEU A 584 1.08 41.03 5.94
N ILE A 585 1.08 40.90 7.27
CA ILE A 585 1.10 42.04 8.20
C ILE A 585 2.45 42.77 8.17
N HIS A 586 3.56 42.06 8.36
CA HIS A 586 4.86 42.70 8.61
C HIS A 586 5.70 42.90 7.36
N THR A 587 5.61 41.99 6.38
CA THR A 587 6.41 42.07 5.14
C THR A 587 5.65 42.81 4.03
N LYS A 588 4.39 42.48 3.77
CA LYS A 588 3.57 43.20 2.77
C LYS A 588 2.89 44.44 3.31
N LYS A 589 2.89 44.65 4.62
CA LYS A 589 2.23 45.81 5.28
C LYS A 589 0.76 45.93 4.91
N ILE A 590 0.06 44.80 4.77
CA ILE A 590 -1.38 44.75 4.53
C ILE A 590 -2.06 44.81 5.91
N PRO A 591 -2.84 45.85 6.23
CA PRO A 591 -3.58 45.92 7.48
C PRO A 591 -4.54 44.75 7.64
N ALA A 592 -4.67 44.20 8.85
CA ALA A 592 -5.63 43.13 9.14
C ALA A 592 -7.09 43.53 8.83
N SER A 593 -7.40 44.83 8.86
CA SER A 593 -8.69 45.39 8.45
C SER A 593 -9.03 45.17 6.96
N GLN A 594 -8.08 44.71 6.15
CA GLN A 594 -8.25 44.38 4.73
C GLN A 594 -8.17 42.87 4.46
N ILE A 595 -8.00 42.04 5.49
CA ILE A 595 -7.76 40.61 5.31
C ILE A 595 -9.05 39.83 5.62
N ILE A 596 -9.46 39.00 4.66
CA ILE A 596 -10.42 37.91 4.88
C ILE A 596 -9.60 36.64 5.11
N LEU A 597 -9.74 36.04 6.28
CA LEU A 597 -9.17 34.73 6.56
C LEU A 597 -10.12 33.64 6.04
N SER A 598 -9.64 32.77 5.16
CA SER A 598 -10.49 31.81 4.46
C SER A 598 -9.86 30.43 4.38
N GLY A 599 -10.72 29.41 4.24
CA GLY A 599 -10.28 28.06 3.91
C GLY A 599 -11.45 27.15 3.59
N ASP A 600 -11.21 26.12 2.78
CA ASP A 600 -12.19 25.06 2.48
C ASP A 600 -11.82 23.75 3.18
N SER A 601 -12.79 22.91 3.55
CA SER A 601 -12.52 21.56 4.07
C SER A 601 -11.58 21.56 5.29
N ALA A 602 -10.52 20.75 5.26
CA ALA A 602 -9.37 20.78 6.17
C ALA A 602 -8.64 22.13 6.24
N GLY A 603 -8.60 22.90 5.15
CA GLY A 603 -8.07 24.25 5.12
C GLY A 603 -8.91 25.22 5.96
N ALA A 604 -10.23 24.99 6.06
CA ALA A 604 -11.08 25.71 7.00
C ALA A 604 -10.75 25.36 8.46
N THR A 605 -10.44 24.10 8.76
CA THR A 605 -9.91 23.69 10.08
C THR A 605 -8.63 24.47 10.41
N LEU A 606 -7.73 24.60 9.43
CA LEU A 606 -6.50 25.39 9.58
C LEU A 606 -6.79 26.89 9.78
N ALA A 607 -7.77 27.44 9.07
CA ALA A 607 -8.20 28.82 9.24
C ALA A 607 -8.77 29.06 10.66
N PHE A 608 -9.58 28.14 11.19
CA PHE A 608 -10.04 28.21 12.59
C PHE A 608 -8.90 28.08 13.59
N ALA A 609 -7.94 27.18 13.35
CA ALA A 609 -6.76 27.04 14.20
C ALA A 609 -5.92 28.34 14.22
N LEU A 610 -5.71 28.97 13.06
CA LEU A 610 -5.03 30.27 12.96
C LEU A 610 -5.83 31.37 13.66
N ALA A 611 -7.15 31.44 13.45
CA ALA A 611 -8.00 32.40 14.16
C ALA A 611 -7.88 32.23 15.68
N ARG A 612 -7.86 30.99 16.20
CA ARG A 612 -7.69 30.75 17.63
C ARG A 612 -6.33 31.21 18.11
N TYR A 613 -5.29 30.94 17.32
CA TYR A 613 -3.93 31.39 17.62
C TYR A 613 -3.85 32.93 17.69
N LEU A 614 -4.44 33.64 16.73
CA LEU A 614 -4.48 35.09 16.68
C LEU A 614 -5.30 35.69 17.83
N ALA A 615 -6.45 35.09 18.16
CA ALA A 615 -7.26 35.53 19.30
C ALA A 615 -6.51 35.43 20.62
N ARG A 616 -5.72 34.36 20.80
CA ARG A 616 -5.03 34.07 22.06
C ARG A 616 -3.69 34.77 22.20
N TYR A 617 -2.93 34.90 21.11
CA TYR A 617 -1.52 35.33 21.15
C TYR A 617 -1.21 36.50 20.21
N GLY A 618 -2.13 36.90 19.35
CA GLY A 618 -1.89 37.87 18.28
C GLY A 618 -1.49 39.26 18.80
N ALA A 619 -2.13 39.73 19.88
CA ALA A 619 -1.84 41.05 20.48
C ALA A 619 -0.36 41.19 20.90
N GLY A 620 0.18 40.20 21.62
CA GLY A 620 1.59 40.19 22.05
C GLY A 620 2.60 39.97 20.92
N LEU A 621 2.13 39.62 19.72
CA LEU A 621 2.96 39.38 18.53
C LEU A 621 2.83 40.47 17.47
N GLY A 622 2.00 41.50 17.70
CA GLY A 622 1.68 42.50 16.68
C GLY A 622 0.90 41.92 15.49
N LEU A 623 0.18 40.81 15.69
CA LEU A 623 -0.66 40.14 14.71
C LEU A 623 -2.14 40.38 15.05
N PRO A 624 -2.73 41.52 14.64
CA PRO A 624 -4.13 41.82 14.91
C PRO A 624 -5.06 40.80 14.24
N PHE A 625 -6.29 40.68 14.75
CA PHE A 625 -7.29 39.76 14.21
C PHE A 625 -7.79 40.24 12.81
N PRO A 626 -8.04 39.33 11.84
CA PRO A 626 -8.53 39.69 10.50
C PRO A 626 -9.92 40.36 10.53
N ALA A 627 -10.22 41.12 9.48
CA ALA A 627 -11.50 41.83 9.36
C ALA A 627 -12.72 40.91 9.20
N ALA A 628 -12.56 39.73 8.62
CA ALA A 628 -13.65 38.77 8.42
C ALA A 628 -13.10 37.35 8.23
N MET A 629 -13.98 36.35 8.36
CA MET A 629 -13.69 34.96 8.04
C MET A 629 -14.68 34.36 7.05
N ALA A 630 -14.18 33.60 6.07
CA ALA A 630 -14.99 32.87 5.08
C ALA A 630 -14.57 31.40 5.03
N VAL A 631 -15.35 30.51 5.63
CA VAL A 631 -15.07 29.08 5.70
C VAL A 631 -16.06 28.28 4.86
N TRP A 632 -15.56 27.34 4.06
CA TRP A 632 -16.33 26.60 3.09
C TRP A 632 -16.28 25.10 3.38
N SER A 633 -17.43 24.47 3.55
CA SER A 633 -17.56 23.03 3.83
C SER A 633 -16.59 22.55 4.94
N PRO A 634 -16.51 23.24 6.10
CA PRO A 634 -15.37 23.08 7.01
C PRO A 634 -15.31 21.67 7.63
N TRP A 635 -14.09 21.12 7.73
CA TRP A 635 -13.90 19.87 8.48
C TRP A 635 -13.80 20.17 9.97
N ILE A 636 -14.96 20.19 10.62
CA ILE A 636 -15.15 20.71 11.99
C ILE A 636 -14.67 19.80 13.13
N ASP A 637 -14.50 18.50 12.87
CA ASP A 637 -13.97 17.52 13.83
C ASP A 637 -13.10 16.48 13.11
N VAL A 638 -11.77 16.64 13.18
CA VAL A 638 -10.84 15.66 12.58
C VAL A 638 -11.02 14.27 13.17
N SER A 639 -11.38 14.17 14.46
CA SER A 639 -11.58 12.88 15.13
C SER A 639 -12.76 12.07 14.56
N ALA A 640 -13.74 12.74 13.93
CA ALA A 640 -14.85 12.06 13.28
C ALA A 640 -14.37 11.13 12.15
N GLY A 641 -13.26 11.47 11.47
CA GLY A 641 -12.66 10.60 10.45
C GLY A 641 -12.11 9.26 11.00
N LEU A 642 -11.84 9.16 12.30
CA LEU A 642 -11.36 7.93 12.95
C LEU A 642 -12.48 7.12 13.60
N TYR A 643 -13.46 7.82 14.20
CA TYR A 643 -14.42 7.21 15.12
C TYR A 643 -15.85 7.17 14.59
N HIS A 644 -16.21 8.01 13.62
CA HIS A 644 -17.56 8.06 13.06
C HIS A 644 -17.64 7.32 11.72
N ASP A 645 -18.62 6.43 11.56
CA ASP A 645 -18.90 5.83 10.25
C ASP A 645 -19.72 6.79 9.37
N MET A 646 -19.03 7.54 8.50
CA MET A 646 -19.66 8.42 7.52
C MET A 646 -20.64 7.71 6.58
N GLN A 647 -20.60 6.38 6.45
CA GLN A 647 -21.55 5.64 5.61
C GLN A 647 -22.98 5.69 6.17
N LEU A 648 -23.14 6.05 7.43
CA LEU A 648 -24.42 6.13 8.11
C LEU A 648 -25.11 7.49 7.94
N THR A 649 -24.43 8.50 7.39
CA THR A 649 -25.04 9.81 7.20
C THR A 649 -26.01 9.79 6.01
N PRO A 650 -27.18 10.46 6.10
CA PRO A 650 -28.17 10.51 5.02
C PRO A 650 -27.60 11.00 3.68
N GLN A 651 -26.64 11.92 3.76
CA GLN A 651 -25.98 12.59 2.64
C GLN A 651 -24.84 11.75 2.02
N TYR A 652 -24.49 10.59 2.61
CA TYR A 652 -23.43 9.74 2.07
C TYR A 652 -23.67 9.32 0.63
N LYS A 653 -24.93 9.18 0.19
CA LYS A 653 -25.26 8.81 -1.19
C LYS A 653 -25.06 9.96 -2.20
N THR A 654 -25.17 11.21 -1.75
CA THR A 654 -25.01 12.41 -2.58
C THR A 654 -23.58 12.91 -2.59
N ASP A 655 -22.77 12.56 -1.61
CA ASP A 655 -21.39 13.02 -1.52
C ASP A 655 -20.39 12.16 -2.33
N TYR A 656 -19.26 12.75 -2.75
CA TYR A 656 -18.10 12.00 -3.23
C TYR A 656 -17.13 11.61 -2.11
N LEU A 657 -17.20 12.29 -0.96
CA LEU A 657 -16.34 12.00 0.19
C LEU A 657 -16.59 10.58 0.69
N ASN A 658 -15.53 9.87 1.08
CA ASN A 658 -15.63 8.51 1.56
C ASN A 658 -14.79 8.29 2.83
N ARG A 659 -15.15 7.22 3.55
CA ARG A 659 -14.52 6.84 4.82
C ARG A 659 -13.01 6.64 4.73
N ASP A 660 -12.52 6.01 3.66
CA ASP A 660 -11.09 5.70 3.53
C ASP A 660 -10.26 7.01 3.42
N PHE A 661 -10.80 8.04 2.76
CA PHE A 661 -10.13 9.33 2.60
C PHE A 661 -10.12 10.15 3.90
N ALA A 662 -11.26 10.32 4.56
CA ALA A 662 -11.31 11.07 5.83
C ALA A 662 -10.47 10.39 6.92
N ARG A 663 -10.47 9.05 6.96
CA ARG A 663 -9.63 8.29 7.88
C ARG A 663 -8.16 8.47 7.59
N TRP A 664 -7.74 8.43 6.32
CA TRP A 664 -6.35 8.72 5.95
C TRP A 664 -5.91 10.13 6.39
N GLY A 665 -6.76 11.12 6.17
CA GLY A 665 -6.54 12.48 6.66
C GLY A 665 -6.35 12.54 8.17
N ALA A 666 -7.29 11.96 8.92
CA ALA A 666 -7.28 12.01 10.38
C ALA A 666 -6.11 11.21 10.98
N ASP A 667 -5.75 10.08 10.39
CA ASP A 667 -4.56 9.30 10.75
C ASP A 667 -3.27 10.12 10.51
N ALA A 668 -3.16 10.79 9.37
CA ALA A 668 -1.99 11.61 9.06
C ALA A 668 -1.85 12.82 10.00
N VAL A 669 -2.96 13.53 10.26
CA VAL A 669 -3.00 14.69 11.15
C VAL A 669 -2.70 14.29 12.60
N SER A 670 -3.29 13.20 13.09
CA SER A 670 -3.04 12.67 14.44
C SER A 670 -1.67 12.00 14.59
N GLY A 671 -0.91 11.87 13.50
CA GLY A 671 0.35 11.14 13.50
C GLY A 671 0.20 9.67 13.89
N TYR A 672 -0.92 9.05 13.52
CA TYR A 672 -1.28 7.68 13.89
C TYR A 672 -1.38 7.49 15.41
N GLY A 673 -1.97 8.46 16.11
CA GLY A 673 -2.25 8.42 17.54
C GLY A 673 -1.22 9.15 18.42
N THR A 674 -0.29 9.91 17.85
CA THR A 674 0.66 10.74 18.62
C THR A 674 0.05 12.06 19.09
N ILE A 675 -0.94 12.57 18.35
CA ILE A 675 -1.63 13.83 18.63
C ILE A 675 -3.10 13.50 18.79
N ASP A 676 -3.75 14.05 19.81
CA ASP A 676 -5.19 13.89 19.99
C ASP A 676 -5.96 14.67 18.90
N PRO A 677 -6.64 13.99 17.96
CA PRO A 677 -7.42 14.65 16.93
C PRO A 677 -8.69 15.32 17.47
N LYS A 678 -9.05 15.07 18.74
CA LYS A 678 -10.13 15.78 19.45
C LYS A 678 -9.65 17.10 20.05
N GLY A 679 -8.34 17.34 20.10
CA GLY A 679 -7.76 18.51 20.74
C GLY A 679 -8.27 19.83 20.15
N GLU A 680 -8.15 20.90 20.94
CA GLU A 680 -8.75 22.20 20.65
C GLU A 680 -8.42 22.72 19.24
N TRP A 681 -7.20 22.50 18.75
CA TRP A 681 -6.71 23.00 17.46
C TRP A 681 -7.25 22.25 16.23
N LEU A 682 -7.82 21.06 16.42
CA LEU A 682 -8.26 20.16 15.34
C LEU A 682 -9.76 19.85 15.37
N SER A 683 -10.46 20.22 16.46
CA SER A 683 -11.89 19.98 16.61
C SER A 683 -12.59 21.23 17.13
N ILE A 684 -13.09 22.06 16.21
CA ILE A 684 -13.76 23.31 16.56
C ILE A 684 -15.12 23.05 17.23
N ILE A 685 -15.84 22.03 16.79
CA ILE A 685 -17.13 21.69 17.40
C ILE A 685 -16.97 21.24 18.86
N ARG A 686 -15.86 20.59 19.23
CA ARG A 686 -15.65 20.16 20.62
C ARG A 686 -15.15 21.28 21.51
N HIS A 687 -14.35 22.16 20.93
CA HIS A 687 -13.71 23.27 21.61
C HIS A 687 -14.05 24.57 20.88
N PRO A 688 -15.29 25.08 20.99
CA PRO A 688 -15.65 26.38 20.42
C PRO A 688 -14.69 27.45 20.95
N PHE A 689 -14.59 28.58 20.26
CA PHE A 689 -13.70 29.66 20.67
C PHE A 689 -14.03 30.10 22.10
N SER A 690 -13.12 29.84 23.03
CA SER A 690 -13.12 30.40 24.39
C SER A 690 -11.88 31.29 24.49
N PRO A 691 -12.01 32.62 24.29
CA PRO A 691 -10.86 33.51 24.42
C PRO A 691 -10.43 33.57 25.89
N PRO A 692 -9.14 33.38 26.23
CA PRO A 692 -8.67 33.76 27.55
C PRO A 692 -8.86 35.27 27.76
N GLY A 693 -9.44 35.64 28.92
CA GLY A 693 -9.99 36.98 29.20
C GLY A 693 -11.54 37.07 29.12
N TRP A 694 -12.23 35.94 28.95
CA TRP A 694 -13.71 35.83 28.95
C TRP A 694 -14.24 34.93 30.08
N GLU A 695 -13.56 34.88 31.22
CA GLU A 695 -14.05 34.18 32.42
C GLU A 695 -15.22 34.96 33.04
N THR A 696 -16.28 34.26 33.42
CA THR A 696 -17.26 34.77 34.40
C THR A 696 -16.61 34.70 35.78
N GLU A 697 -16.95 35.61 36.68
CA GLU A 697 -16.34 35.84 38.02
C GLU A 697 -16.28 34.62 38.98
N ALA A 698 -16.58 33.40 38.53
CA ALA A 698 -16.70 32.21 39.36
C ALA A 698 -15.41 31.36 39.51
N GLU A 699 -14.34 31.61 38.76
CA GLU A 699 -13.13 30.76 38.79
C GLU A 699 -11.87 31.41 39.40
N THR A 700 -11.95 32.63 39.94
CA THR A 700 -10.80 33.37 40.50
C THR A 700 -10.46 33.05 41.97
N GLU A 701 -11.09 32.07 42.61
CA GLU A 701 -10.81 31.76 44.04
C GLU A 701 -9.75 30.67 44.29
N THR A 702 -9.30 29.90 43.30
CA THR A 702 -8.42 28.73 43.57
C THR A 702 -6.94 28.87 43.22
N THR A 703 -6.51 29.91 42.51
CA THR A 703 -5.09 30.10 42.16
C THR A 703 -4.69 31.55 42.42
N GLY A 704 -4.14 31.80 43.61
CA GLY A 704 -3.77 33.14 44.09
C GLY A 704 -2.58 33.78 43.37
N GLU A 705 -2.73 34.09 42.08
CA GLU A 705 -1.81 34.95 41.32
C GLU A 705 -2.60 36.03 40.57
N LYS A 706 -2.52 37.28 41.06
CA LYS A 706 -3.06 38.45 40.36
C LYS A 706 -2.13 38.81 39.21
N VAL A 707 -2.49 38.42 37.99
CA VAL A 707 -1.91 39.00 36.77
C VAL A 707 -2.74 40.22 36.38
N THR A 708 -2.21 41.41 36.66
CA THR A 708 -2.71 42.67 36.10
C THR A 708 -2.11 42.87 34.70
N GLU A 709 -2.82 42.49 33.65
CA GLU A 709 -2.52 42.96 32.28
C GLU A 709 -3.68 43.77 31.72
N SER A 710 -3.49 45.09 31.74
CA SER A 710 -4.27 46.06 30.98
C SER A 710 -3.97 45.90 29.49
N GLY A 711 -4.96 45.49 28.69
CA GLY A 711 -4.84 45.57 27.22
C GLY A 711 -5.60 44.53 26.39
N SER A 712 -6.66 43.86 26.89
CA SER A 712 -7.45 42.97 26.03
C SER A 712 -8.20 43.78 24.96
N THR A 713 -7.62 43.90 23.77
CA THR A 713 -8.33 44.38 22.59
C THR A 713 -9.30 43.29 22.15
N ARG A 714 -10.51 43.27 22.74
CA ARG A 714 -11.64 42.46 22.27
C ARG A 714 -11.73 42.63 20.75
N PRO A 715 -11.70 41.56 19.94
CA PRO A 715 -11.95 41.71 18.52
C PRO A 715 -13.33 42.35 18.36
N ALA A 716 -13.36 43.50 17.67
CA ALA A 716 -14.61 44.13 17.22
C ALA A 716 -15.42 43.11 16.42
N LYS A 717 -16.74 43.32 16.31
CA LYS A 717 -17.66 42.39 15.63
C LYS A 717 -17.04 41.76 14.37
N VAL A 718 -16.72 40.46 14.43
CA VAL A 718 -16.10 39.77 13.29
C VAL A 718 -17.20 39.04 12.53
N PRO A 719 -17.47 39.41 11.27
CA PRO A 719 -18.39 38.66 10.42
C PRO A 719 -17.73 37.36 9.95
N ILE A 720 -18.44 36.26 10.15
CA ILE A 720 -18.03 34.91 9.76
C ILE A 720 -19.08 34.32 8.84
N PHE A 721 -18.67 34.08 7.60
CA PHE A 721 -19.47 33.37 6.62
C PHE A 721 -19.11 31.89 6.66
N VAL A 722 -20.07 31.04 7.03
CA VAL A 722 -19.94 29.59 7.00
C VAL A 722 -20.79 29.07 5.84
N GLN A 723 -20.17 28.32 4.94
CA GLN A 723 -20.87 27.61 3.89
C GLN A 723 -20.83 26.12 4.16
N GLY A 724 -21.95 25.44 3.93
CA GLY A 724 -22.02 23.99 3.82
C GLY A 724 -22.96 23.60 2.68
N SER A 725 -22.72 22.45 2.08
CA SER A 725 -23.59 21.88 1.06
C SER A 725 -24.59 20.91 1.66
N ASN A 726 -25.86 21.04 1.29
CA ASN A 726 -26.93 20.17 1.83
C ASN A 726 -26.78 18.66 1.48
N GLY A 727 -25.96 18.34 0.47
CA GLY A 727 -25.66 16.98 0.04
C GLY A 727 -24.31 16.45 0.55
N GLU A 728 -23.61 17.16 1.45
CA GLU A 728 -22.33 16.74 2.00
C GLU A 728 -22.47 15.95 3.30
N THR A 729 -21.55 15.02 3.52
CA THR A 729 -21.52 14.11 4.67
C THR A 729 -21.22 14.82 6.00
N LEU A 730 -20.69 16.04 5.95
CA LEU A 730 -20.36 16.84 7.13
C LEU A 730 -21.45 17.85 7.52
N TRP A 731 -22.56 17.91 6.76
CA TRP A 731 -23.60 18.95 6.88
C TRP A 731 -24.08 19.18 8.33
N GLU A 732 -24.48 18.13 9.04
CA GLU A 732 -25.01 18.23 10.42
C GLU A 732 -23.97 18.84 11.38
N GLY A 733 -22.70 18.49 11.21
CA GLY A 733 -21.61 19.02 12.03
C GLY A 733 -21.32 20.50 11.71
N ILE A 734 -21.44 20.89 10.45
CA ILE A 734 -21.26 22.28 10.01
C ILE A 734 -22.40 23.16 10.55
N GLU A 735 -23.65 22.69 10.44
CA GLU A 735 -24.82 23.37 10.98
C GLU A 735 -24.70 23.56 12.50
N ALA A 736 -24.40 22.48 13.23
CA ALA A 736 -24.18 22.55 14.67
C ALA A 736 -23.03 23.49 15.06
N THR A 737 -21.93 23.49 14.30
CA THR A 737 -20.80 24.39 14.56
C THR A 737 -21.17 25.85 14.32
N ALA A 738 -21.86 26.16 13.22
CA ALA A 738 -22.28 27.53 12.91
C ALA A 738 -23.21 28.09 13.98
N GLU A 739 -24.19 27.30 14.42
CA GLU A 739 -25.13 27.71 15.47
C GLU A 739 -24.42 27.91 16.81
N ARG A 740 -23.47 27.04 17.16
CA ARG A 740 -22.66 27.20 18.37
C ARG A 740 -21.76 28.42 18.32
N LEU A 741 -21.11 28.70 17.19
CA LEU A 741 -20.31 29.92 17.03
C LEU A 741 -21.17 31.18 17.17
N LYS A 742 -22.40 31.13 16.67
CA LYS A 742 -23.36 32.23 16.75
C LYS A 742 -23.86 32.48 18.18
N THR A 743 -24.04 31.43 18.97
CA THR A 743 -24.66 31.49 20.31
C THR A 743 -23.65 31.56 21.45
N GLU A 744 -22.52 30.87 21.34
CA GLU A 744 -21.53 30.69 22.41
C GLU A 744 -20.36 31.69 22.34
N VAL A 745 -20.20 32.45 21.24
CA VAL A 745 -19.06 33.38 21.05
C VAL A 745 -19.51 34.85 20.91
N PRO A 746 -19.70 35.58 22.02
CA PRO A 746 -20.05 37.00 22.04
C PRO A 746 -19.31 37.91 21.03
N GLY A 747 -20.07 38.61 20.20
CA GLY A 747 -19.50 39.57 19.23
C GLY A 747 -19.08 38.95 17.91
N TRP A 748 -19.24 37.65 17.69
CA TRP A 748 -19.15 37.08 16.35
C TRP A 748 -20.50 37.21 15.64
N GLU A 749 -20.46 37.66 14.39
CA GLU A 749 -21.63 37.74 13.53
C GLU A 749 -21.55 36.60 12.52
N VAL A 750 -22.21 35.49 12.82
CA VAL A 750 -22.10 34.25 12.05
C VAL A 750 -23.32 34.07 11.17
N THR A 751 -23.09 33.80 9.89
CA THR A 751 -24.14 33.33 8.96
C THR A 751 -23.79 31.95 8.44
N LEU A 752 -24.82 31.10 8.30
CA LEU A 752 -24.72 29.79 7.66
C LEU A 752 -25.45 29.86 6.32
N GLU A 753 -24.75 29.51 5.24
CA GLU A 753 -25.31 29.40 3.91
C GLU A 753 -25.30 27.94 3.45
N ALA A 754 -26.49 27.46 3.10
CA ALA A 754 -26.72 26.11 2.59
C ALA A 754 -26.77 26.15 1.06
N SER A 755 -25.75 25.61 0.40
CA SER A 755 -25.71 25.49 -1.06
C SER A 755 -26.16 24.12 -1.53
N PRO A 756 -26.81 23.99 -2.70
CA PRO A 756 -27.06 22.69 -3.30
C PRO A 756 -25.73 22.10 -3.82
N GLY A 757 -25.40 20.87 -3.43
CA GLY A 757 -24.20 20.20 -3.94
C GLY A 757 -23.60 19.17 -2.99
N PRO A 758 -22.50 18.51 -3.40
CA PRO A 758 -21.69 17.65 -2.53
C PRO A 758 -20.69 18.47 -1.70
N HIS A 759 -19.80 17.78 -1.00
CA HIS A 759 -18.70 18.36 -0.22
C HIS A 759 -17.76 19.26 -1.06
N ASP A 760 -17.17 20.29 -0.46
CA ASP A 760 -16.15 21.21 -1.03
C ASP A 760 -16.43 21.75 -2.45
N ILE A 761 -17.65 22.25 -2.73
CA ILE A 761 -17.95 22.81 -4.05
C ILE A 761 -17.01 23.97 -4.42
N ILE A 762 -16.54 24.77 -3.45
CA ILE A 762 -15.63 25.91 -3.70
C ILE A 762 -14.28 25.47 -4.28
N LEU A 763 -13.76 24.32 -3.84
CA LEU A 763 -12.51 23.76 -4.36
C LEU A 763 -12.75 22.96 -5.64
N MET A 764 -13.81 22.15 -5.66
CA MET A 764 -13.99 21.11 -6.68
C MET A 764 -14.98 21.50 -7.79
N GLY A 765 -15.66 22.64 -7.70
CA GLY A 765 -16.83 22.97 -8.52
C GLY A 765 -16.65 22.79 -10.03
N ASP A 766 -15.48 23.12 -10.59
CA ASP A 766 -15.19 22.89 -12.02
C ASP A 766 -14.96 21.41 -12.36
N ILE A 767 -14.39 20.65 -11.43
CA ILE A 767 -14.18 19.20 -11.55
C ILE A 767 -15.51 18.45 -11.42
N ILE A 768 -16.42 18.87 -10.55
CA ILE A 768 -17.71 18.19 -10.30
C ILE A 768 -18.91 18.83 -11.01
N ALA A 769 -18.71 19.89 -11.80
CA ALA A 769 -19.72 20.62 -12.56
C ALA A 769 -20.77 21.40 -11.73
N PHE A 770 -20.33 22.02 -10.62
CA PHE A 770 -21.14 22.89 -9.75
C PHE A 770 -20.66 24.36 -9.82
N GLU A 771 -20.24 24.83 -10.98
CA GLU A 771 -19.64 26.17 -11.12
C GLU A 771 -20.64 27.30 -10.83
N ASP A 772 -21.93 27.11 -11.09
CA ASP A 772 -22.94 28.16 -10.89
C ASP A 772 -23.31 28.29 -9.41
N GLU A 773 -23.45 27.18 -8.69
CA GLU A 773 -23.64 27.14 -7.25
C GLU A 773 -22.46 27.79 -6.52
N VAL A 774 -21.24 27.53 -6.98
CA VAL A 774 -20.01 28.14 -6.47
C VAL A 774 -19.99 29.65 -6.66
N ARG A 775 -20.41 30.13 -7.85
CA ARG A 775 -20.50 31.57 -8.14
C ARG A 775 -21.53 32.27 -7.26
N GLU A 776 -22.69 31.65 -7.08
CA GLU A 776 -23.78 32.18 -6.27
C GLU A 776 -23.38 32.28 -4.80
N THR A 777 -22.78 31.21 -4.27
CA THR A 777 -22.30 31.12 -2.89
C THR A 777 -21.25 32.18 -2.60
N ALA A 778 -20.24 32.32 -3.47
CA ALA A 778 -19.21 33.34 -3.32
C ALA A 778 -19.79 34.77 -3.40
N TRP A 779 -20.84 34.98 -4.21
CA TRP A 779 -21.54 36.25 -4.28
C TRP A 779 -22.36 36.55 -3.00
N ARG A 780 -23.03 35.55 -2.42
CA ARG A 780 -23.73 35.72 -1.12
C ARG A 780 -22.77 36.08 0.01
N ALA A 781 -21.60 35.45 0.04
CA ALA A 781 -20.54 35.81 0.97
C ALA A 781 -20.09 37.27 0.81
N ARG A 782 -19.99 37.76 -0.43
CA ARG A 782 -19.70 39.17 -0.72
C ARG A 782 -20.75 40.10 -0.12
N GLU A 783 -22.04 39.85 -0.38
CA GLU A 783 -23.12 40.68 0.15
C GLU A 783 -23.13 40.69 1.67
N PHE A 784 -22.91 39.52 2.29
CA PHE A 784 -22.78 39.41 3.73
C PHE A 784 -21.64 40.28 4.28
N PHE A 785 -20.43 40.21 3.70
CA PHE A 785 -19.32 41.03 4.18
C PHE A 785 -19.50 42.52 3.89
N LEU A 786 -20.13 42.92 2.79
CA LEU A 786 -20.45 44.32 2.53
C LEU A 786 -21.43 44.89 3.56
N ALA A 787 -22.37 44.08 4.06
CA ALA A 787 -23.35 44.50 5.06
C ALA A 787 -22.78 44.53 6.49
N HIS A 788 -21.84 43.64 6.84
CA HIS A 788 -21.43 43.40 8.23
C HIS A 788 -19.96 43.72 8.52
N SER A 789 -19.20 44.24 7.54
CA SER A 789 -17.80 44.62 7.71
C SER A 789 -17.49 46.01 7.11
N LYS A 790 -16.28 46.50 7.34
CA LYS A 790 -15.74 47.72 6.68
C LYS A 790 -14.92 47.41 5.42
N LEU A 791 -15.01 46.18 4.91
CA LEU A 791 -14.24 45.74 3.74
C LEU A 791 -14.78 46.36 2.46
N THR A 792 -13.88 46.75 1.56
CA THR A 792 -14.24 47.09 0.18
C THR A 792 -14.00 45.89 -0.73
N LEU A 793 -15.06 45.40 -1.36
CA LEU A 793 -15.01 44.28 -2.31
C LEU A 793 -15.29 44.76 -3.73
N GLN A 794 -14.50 44.28 -4.70
CA GLN A 794 -14.59 44.62 -6.12
C GLN A 794 -15.78 43.90 -6.80
N GLY A 795 -16.20 44.40 -7.96
CA GLY A 795 -17.26 43.81 -8.79
C GLY A 795 -18.55 44.65 -8.88
N GLY A 796 -19.25 44.58 -10.01
CA GLY A 796 -20.55 45.23 -10.25
C GLY A 796 -21.76 44.38 -9.81
N PRO A 797 -22.99 44.90 -9.88
CA PRO A 797 -24.20 44.16 -9.52
C PRO A 797 -24.35 42.87 -10.36
N LYS A 798 -25.03 41.87 -9.80
CA LYS A 798 -25.26 40.55 -10.42
C LYS A 798 -25.80 40.70 -11.83
N LYS A 799 -25.06 40.25 -12.86
CA LYS A 799 -25.60 40.15 -14.23
C LYS A 799 -26.72 39.11 -14.22
N GLY A 800 -27.98 39.56 -14.31
CA GLY A 800 -29.16 38.70 -14.37
C GLY A 800 -30.16 38.85 -13.22
N ALA A 801 -30.01 39.80 -12.30
CA ALA A 801 -31.11 40.19 -11.42
C ALA A 801 -32.12 41.05 -12.22
N ALA A 802 -32.95 40.39 -13.02
CA ALA A 802 -34.22 40.95 -13.43
C ALA A 802 -35.24 40.69 -12.30
N VAL A 803 -36.06 41.71 -12.06
CA VAL A 803 -37.19 41.79 -11.12
C VAL A 803 -38.08 40.55 -11.18
#